data_AF-A0A7X5UL07-F1
#
_entry.id   AF-A0A7X5UL07-F1
#
_cell.length_a   1.000
_cell.length_b   1.000
_cell.length_c   1.000
_cell.angle_alpha   90.00
_cell.angle_beta   90.00
_cell.angle_gamma   90.00
#
_symmetry.space_group_name_H-M   'P 1'
#
loop_
_entity.id
_entity.type
_entity.pdbx_description
1 polymer ?
#
loop_
_entity_poly.entity_id
_entity_poly.type
_entity_poly.pdbx_seq_one_letter_code
_entity_poly.pdbx_strand_id
1 'polypeptide(L)'
;MCFEGNRLFARALALFIAGLVVMGLASVVAAPPASAEPVLPAGFALRDLPSGQQPGDLTDFAYLPDGSVLSTGKSGTVAWVSTSGQSRTLAKLPVLAEQDLGLVGLAVAPDYASSRHIYLARSVPTAGGGFELRLSRWTVSGSEPTGLTAETPLLRLPGDSNVHAMTGIEPADDGTLWVSIGDNASYTQTDPLALRALDPNAAQGKILHITADGRGVASNPYYDAANPGATRSKVFAGGFRSPFRLSLDPRTGLPVVGDVGWNAWEEIDVVQPGRNYGWPCWEAREPTPGYRDMPQCAGVGNTDPLVAMPHGSGTDNANSFTGGIVYTGNSYPEAYRGAYFFGDYTHQKLWSVRYDGQGRLTQGPQSPPLGTGVGRPVSFAAAPNGDIVYADIGSGTLKRLTYTDGNQAPVAKATTTTDPETRTVTFDAAGSHDFDGDPLTYHWDFGDGQTASGPNVTHTYAEGTERFTATLTVTDSLGASSSTQVTVVPGNHTPVIDAQTPGDRTFAVGEPVRLSATATDAEDGPLGVHWQATVLHCPEEATCHAHPTESADSPTFEQPFTDHPDSRMEFTATATDSQGVTTTFTYTAWPREHRLALDSNVPAALEIASEGGGGGASTGRSATQVTEGAQVSVSAAAVALDGASEFAEWADGSSERVRTFEMADADVVLTALYSTPVAQRYASDPDVRALLGEPTGPEVIDGGVYYRSYEHGRLYWSQPAGTHEVHGPIADKYVGLGAHRALGPPTTDQRTTPDGIGRYNHFEGRTPGLPASVYWTPDTGAHGVWGAIRQRWAALGWERGPLGYPATDESVTPDGVGRYNHFSKAASVYWTPDTGAHGVWGAIRQRWAALGWERGPLGYPATDESVTPDGVGRYNHFSKAASVYWTPDTGAHGVWGAIRQRWAALGWERGPLGYPATDESVTPDGVGRYNHFSKAASVYWTPSTGAHSVYGAIRGRWRTLGWERSYLGYPTTDEFSVNIGRRGNFQRGYIVWNSSTGAVTDRRY
;
A
#
# COMPACT_ATOMS: atom_id res chain seq x y z
N MET A 1 -39.45 -4.63 59.24
CA MET A 1 -40.22 -5.81 58.80
C MET A 1 -39.19 -6.81 58.30
N CYS A 2 -38.63 -7.65 59.18
CA CYS A 2 -39.11 -9.01 59.50
C CYS A 2 -38.97 -9.92 58.26
N PHE A 3 -38.18 -10.99 58.20
CA PHE A 3 -37.74 -11.97 59.21
C PHE A 3 -36.50 -12.76 58.71
N GLU A 4 -35.70 -13.26 59.67
CA GLU A 4 -35.00 -14.57 59.82
C GLU A 4 -34.80 -15.49 58.59
N GLY A 5 -33.80 -16.37 58.49
CA GLY A 5 -32.90 -16.95 59.47
C GLY A 5 -32.42 -18.32 58.97
N ASN A 6 -31.10 -18.52 59.01
CA ASN A 6 -30.33 -19.76 59.18
C ASN A 6 -30.96 -21.16 58.95
N ARG A 7 -30.18 -21.95 58.18
CA ARG A 7 -29.59 -23.27 58.51
C ARG A 7 -30.22 -24.58 57.97
N LEU A 8 -29.27 -25.42 57.53
CA LEU A 8 -29.21 -26.90 57.53
C LEU A 8 -29.97 -27.62 56.41
N PHE A 9 -29.23 -28.31 55.53
CA PHE A 9 -29.19 -29.78 55.53
C PHE A 9 -28.03 -30.30 54.67
N ALA A 10 -27.35 -31.32 55.20
CA ALA A 10 -26.16 -31.94 54.66
C ALA A 10 -26.48 -33.31 54.02
N ARG A 11 -25.56 -33.77 53.14
CA ARG A 11 -25.32 -35.16 52.66
C ARG A 11 -26.30 -35.67 51.59
N ALA A 12 -25.93 -36.42 50.54
CA ALA A 12 -24.73 -37.11 50.08
C ALA A 12 -24.96 -37.42 48.56
N LEU A 13 -23.97 -37.67 47.69
CA LEU A 13 -23.29 -38.97 47.59
C LEU A 13 -22.07 -38.87 46.66
N ALA A 14 -20.99 -39.48 47.11
CA ALA A 14 -19.68 -39.61 46.47
C ALA A 14 -19.56 -40.88 45.61
N LEU A 15 -18.58 -40.87 44.68
CA LEU A 15 -17.74 -41.97 44.14
C LEU A 15 -17.33 -41.55 42.69
N PHE A 16 -16.07 -41.24 42.37
CA PHE A 16 -14.94 -42.17 42.31
C PHE A 16 -13.58 -41.44 42.35
N ILE A 17 -12.60 -42.08 43.01
CA ILE A 17 -11.19 -41.70 43.14
C ILE A 17 -10.35 -42.45 42.08
N ALA A 18 -9.28 -41.80 41.61
CA ALA A 18 -7.95 -42.33 41.20
C ALA A 18 -7.56 -41.77 39.82
N GLY A 19 -6.43 -41.11 39.59
CA GLY A 19 -5.24 -40.76 40.36
C GLY A 19 -4.18 -40.28 39.35
N LEU A 20 -3.23 -39.43 39.75
CA LEU A 20 -1.80 -39.46 39.37
C LEU A 20 -1.10 -38.13 39.73
N VAL A 21 -0.05 -38.30 40.55
CA VAL A 21 1.24 -37.58 40.53
C VAL A 21 1.24 -36.07 40.79
N VAL A 22 1.61 -35.75 42.03
CA VAL A 22 2.25 -34.50 42.44
C VAL A 22 3.65 -34.44 41.81
N MET A 23 3.82 -33.59 40.79
CA MET A 23 5.11 -32.99 40.45
C MET A 23 4.99 -31.52 40.81
N GLY A 24 5.56 -31.12 41.95
CA GLY A 24 5.86 -29.73 42.24
C GLY A 24 6.96 -29.28 41.27
N LEU A 25 6.55 -28.72 40.14
CA LEU A 25 7.42 -27.91 39.30
C LEU A 25 7.68 -26.63 40.08
N ALA A 26 8.91 -26.49 40.57
CA ALA A 26 9.46 -25.21 40.98
C ALA A 26 9.29 -24.25 39.80
N SER A 27 8.41 -23.26 39.96
CA SER A 27 8.30 -22.14 39.06
C SER A 27 9.61 -21.37 39.17
N VAL A 28 10.47 -21.57 38.18
CA VAL A 28 11.59 -20.68 37.90
C VAL A 28 10.99 -19.29 37.71
N VAL A 29 11.30 -18.39 38.63
CA VAL A 29 11.10 -16.96 38.44
C VAL A 29 11.82 -16.60 37.15
N ALA A 30 11.07 -16.39 36.06
CA ALA A 30 11.61 -15.63 34.96
C ALA A 30 11.82 -14.23 35.51
N ALA A 31 13.07 -13.81 35.64
CA ALA A 31 13.38 -12.39 35.75
C ALA A 31 12.56 -11.64 34.68
N PRO A 32 12.04 -10.43 34.96
CA PRO A 32 11.56 -9.57 33.88
C PRO A 32 12.64 -9.57 32.79
N PRO A 33 12.29 -9.67 31.49
CA PRO A 33 13.30 -9.67 30.46
C PRO A 33 14.19 -8.44 30.69
N ALA A 34 15.46 -8.69 30.98
CA ALA A 34 16.44 -7.63 31.11
C ALA A 34 16.33 -6.80 29.83
N SER A 35 16.16 -5.48 29.98
CA SER A 35 16.31 -4.57 28.84
C SER A 35 17.63 -4.93 28.18
N ALA A 36 17.62 -5.27 26.88
CA ALA A 36 18.82 -5.66 26.16
C ALA A 36 19.93 -4.63 26.43
N GLU A 37 21.10 -5.09 26.85
CA GLU A 37 22.21 -4.19 27.19
C GLU A 37 22.61 -3.35 25.98
N PRO A 38 23.01 -2.08 26.20
CA PRO A 38 23.32 -1.19 25.11
C PRO A 38 24.47 -1.74 24.28
N VAL A 39 24.24 -1.89 22.99
CA VAL A 39 25.29 -2.23 22.01
C VAL A 39 25.77 -0.92 21.40
N LEU A 40 27.05 -0.64 21.55
CA LEU A 40 27.71 0.57 21.04
C LEU A 40 28.98 0.23 20.26
N PRO A 41 29.52 1.14 19.44
CA PRO A 41 30.77 0.92 18.73
C PRO A 41 31.93 0.90 19.73
N ALA A 42 33.00 0.18 19.39
CA ALA A 42 34.19 0.08 20.22
C ALA A 42 34.69 1.47 20.69
N GLY A 43 34.98 1.56 21.99
CA GLY A 43 35.40 2.79 22.66
C GLY A 43 34.27 3.66 23.18
N PHE A 44 33.01 3.48 22.75
CA PHE A 44 31.87 4.21 23.31
C PHE A 44 31.23 3.47 24.50
N ALA A 45 30.91 4.22 25.55
CA ALA A 45 30.23 3.73 26.75
C ALA A 45 29.14 4.71 27.20
N LEU A 46 28.06 4.20 27.82
CA LEU A 46 27.07 5.02 28.53
C LEU A 46 27.38 5.07 30.02
N ARG A 47 27.34 6.28 30.59
CA ARG A 47 27.42 6.50 32.03
C ARG A 47 26.18 7.17 32.55
N ASP A 48 25.59 6.57 33.57
CA ASP A 48 24.43 7.12 34.26
C ASP A 48 24.85 8.27 35.17
N LEU A 49 24.09 9.36 35.10
CA LEU A 49 24.25 10.54 35.91
C LEU A 49 22.92 10.85 36.62
N PRO A 50 22.97 11.33 37.87
CA PRO A 50 21.76 11.71 38.59
C PRO A 50 21.07 12.89 37.93
N SER A 51 19.75 12.82 37.86
CA SER A 51 18.91 13.91 37.34
C SER A 51 18.10 14.59 38.45
N GLY A 52 17.88 13.92 39.59
CA GLY A 52 16.92 14.33 40.61
C GLY A 52 15.46 14.02 40.27
N GLN A 53 15.19 13.23 39.22
CA GLN A 53 13.86 12.80 38.77
C GLN A 53 13.65 11.30 39.00
N GLN A 54 12.39 10.88 39.03
CA GLN A 54 12.01 9.47 39.11
C GLN A 54 11.96 8.83 37.70
N PRO A 55 12.06 7.49 37.60
CA PRO A 55 11.74 6.76 36.38
C PRO A 55 10.38 7.19 35.82
N GLY A 56 10.31 7.40 34.50
CA GLY A 56 9.12 7.88 33.79
C GLY A 56 8.89 9.40 33.83
N ASP A 57 9.65 10.15 34.66
CA ASP A 57 9.37 11.58 34.89
C ASP A 57 10.36 12.51 34.16
N LEU A 58 11.62 12.13 33.93
CA LEU A 58 12.64 13.03 33.35
C LEU A 58 12.32 13.46 31.89
N THR A 59 11.97 14.73 31.68
CA THR A 59 11.60 15.26 30.37
C THR A 59 12.70 16.08 29.69
N ASP A 60 13.44 16.88 30.47
CA ASP A 60 14.44 17.81 29.93
C ASP A 60 15.51 18.16 30.97
N PHE A 61 16.64 18.69 30.51
CA PHE A 61 17.73 19.13 31.36
C PHE A 61 18.61 20.19 30.69
N ALA A 62 19.27 21.02 31.49
CA ALA A 62 20.22 22.02 31.01
C ALA A 62 21.36 22.24 32.01
N TYR A 63 22.57 22.45 31.49
CA TYR A 63 23.73 22.82 32.30
C TYR A 63 23.69 24.30 32.68
N LEU A 64 24.06 24.59 33.92
CA LEU A 64 24.36 25.93 34.38
C LEU A 64 25.84 26.27 34.11
N PRO A 65 26.23 27.56 34.11
CA PRO A 65 27.62 27.97 33.86
C PRO A 65 28.66 27.39 34.81
N ASP A 66 28.26 26.93 36.00
CA ASP A 66 29.13 26.26 36.98
C ASP A 66 29.25 24.75 36.79
N GLY A 67 28.59 24.19 35.78
CA GLY A 67 28.57 22.76 35.45
C GLY A 67 27.54 21.94 36.24
N SER A 68 26.78 22.56 37.14
CA SER A 68 25.61 21.92 37.76
C SER A 68 24.45 21.82 36.75
N VAL A 69 23.46 20.98 37.04
CA VAL A 69 22.36 20.68 36.11
C VAL A 69 21.03 21.13 36.71
N LEU A 70 20.16 21.69 35.88
CA LEU A 70 18.73 21.77 36.14
C LEU A 70 18.01 20.70 35.31
N SER A 71 17.00 20.07 35.87
CA SER A 71 16.17 19.09 35.18
C SER A 71 14.68 19.31 35.45
N THR A 72 13.85 18.86 34.52
CA THR A 72 12.39 18.87 34.66
C THR A 72 11.82 17.46 34.69
N GLY A 73 10.81 17.29 35.54
CA GLY A 73 9.96 16.12 35.63
C GLY A 73 8.59 16.41 35.02
N LYS A 74 8.05 15.52 34.19
CA LYS A 74 6.74 15.58 33.54
C LYS A 74 5.63 15.98 34.49
N SER A 75 5.64 15.42 35.70
CA SER A 75 4.73 15.68 36.81
C SER A 75 4.92 17.05 37.49
N GLY A 76 5.70 17.96 36.90
CA GLY A 76 5.87 19.35 37.35
C GLY A 76 7.08 19.60 38.25
N THR A 77 7.96 18.61 38.44
CA THR A 77 9.15 18.74 39.31
C THR A 77 10.24 19.56 38.59
N VAL A 78 10.84 20.54 39.27
CA VAL A 78 12.09 21.17 38.83
C VAL A 78 13.17 20.81 39.84
N ALA A 79 14.24 20.16 39.40
CA ALA A 79 15.34 19.75 40.27
C ALA A 79 16.66 20.43 39.87
N TRP A 80 17.55 20.54 40.85
CA TRP A 80 18.95 20.93 40.68
C TRP A 80 19.86 19.79 41.12
N VAL A 81 20.91 19.54 40.35
CA VAL A 81 21.93 18.54 40.63
C VAL A 81 23.31 19.20 40.64
N SER A 82 24.00 19.10 41.76
CA SER A 82 25.37 19.59 41.90
C SER A 82 26.35 18.83 40.99
N THR A 83 27.53 19.39 40.76
CA THR A 83 28.63 18.72 40.02
C THR A 83 29.12 17.43 40.69
N SER A 84 28.80 17.22 41.97
CA SER A 84 29.11 15.99 42.72
C SER A 84 27.99 14.94 42.68
N GLY A 85 26.86 15.25 42.04
CA GLY A 85 25.71 14.34 41.92
C GLY A 85 24.65 14.48 43.01
N GLN A 86 24.84 15.33 44.03
CA GLN A 86 23.78 15.64 45.00
C GLN A 86 22.63 16.39 44.33
N SER A 87 21.38 15.92 44.52
CA SER A 87 20.18 16.52 43.94
C SER A 87 19.24 17.14 44.98
N ARG A 88 18.46 18.15 44.58
CA ARG A 88 17.31 18.67 45.34
C ARG A 88 16.20 19.18 44.43
N THR A 89 14.97 19.14 44.92
CA THR A 89 13.82 19.77 44.26
C THR A 89 13.79 21.27 44.55
N LEU A 90 13.73 22.09 43.50
CA LEU A 90 13.59 23.55 43.57
C LEU A 90 12.13 24.00 43.62
N ALA A 91 11.26 23.30 42.88
CA ALA A 91 9.84 23.60 42.78
C ALA A 91 9.03 22.38 42.35
N LYS A 92 7.75 22.36 42.72
CA LYS A 92 6.72 21.49 42.14
C LYS A 92 5.63 22.40 41.56
N LEU A 93 5.49 22.41 40.25
CA LEU A 93 4.62 23.31 39.50
C LEU A 93 3.32 22.59 39.13
N PRO A 94 2.17 23.30 39.10
CA PRO A 94 0.92 22.71 38.64
C PRO A 94 0.99 22.43 37.14
N VAL A 95 0.64 21.21 36.75
CA VAL A 95 0.66 20.72 35.36
C VAL A 95 -0.53 19.81 35.08
N LEU A 96 -0.86 19.64 33.79
CA LEU A 96 -1.67 18.52 33.32
C LEU A 96 -0.71 17.46 32.77
N ALA A 97 -0.51 16.36 33.48
CA ALA A 97 0.46 15.32 33.11
C ALA A 97 -0.25 14.11 32.50
N GLU A 98 -0.83 14.30 31.31
CA GLU A 98 -1.49 13.25 30.53
C GLU A 98 -0.75 13.07 29.20
N GLN A 99 -0.61 11.84 28.70
CA GLN A 99 0.07 11.53 27.43
C GLN A 99 1.43 12.25 27.30
N ASP A 100 1.68 13.12 26.32
CA ASP A 100 2.96 13.85 26.22
C ASP A 100 2.97 15.20 26.96
N LEU A 101 1.86 15.57 27.61
CA LEU A 101 1.75 16.79 28.39
C LEU A 101 2.49 16.69 29.72
N GLY A 102 2.80 17.87 30.28
CA GLY A 102 3.40 18.01 31.60
C GLY A 102 4.27 19.25 31.66
N LEU A 103 5.30 19.22 32.49
CA LEU A 103 6.45 20.13 32.41
C LEU A 103 7.52 19.49 31.53
N VAL A 104 7.67 20.01 30.31
CA VAL A 104 8.35 19.27 29.22
C VAL A 104 9.51 20.02 28.59
N GLY A 105 9.63 21.34 28.76
CA GLY A 105 10.72 22.12 28.17
C GLY A 105 11.48 22.94 29.21
N LEU A 106 12.80 22.99 29.09
CA LEU A 106 13.71 23.77 29.92
C LEU A 106 14.79 24.44 29.05
N ALA A 107 14.98 25.75 29.21
CA ALA A 107 16.13 26.45 28.66
C ALA A 107 16.76 27.40 29.69
N VAL A 108 18.07 27.53 29.64
CA VAL A 108 18.84 28.47 30.48
C VAL A 108 19.19 29.69 29.64
N ALA A 109 18.88 30.90 30.11
CA ALA A 109 19.17 32.11 29.34
C ALA A 109 20.69 32.27 29.10
N PRO A 110 21.14 32.75 27.93
CA PRO A 110 22.57 32.96 27.66
C PRO A 110 23.25 33.90 28.68
N ASP A 111 22.47 34.83 29.26
CA ASP A 111 22.91 35.79 30.26
C ASP A 111 22.68 35.31 31.72
N TYR A 112 22.42 34.01 31.94
CA TYR A 112 22.03 33.43 33.24
C TYR A 112 22.98 33.80 34.39
N ALA A 113 24.28 33.92 34.13
CA ALA A 113 25.26 34.32 35.15
C ALA A 113 24.91 35.68 35.81
N SER A 114 24.26 36.58 35.06
CA SER A 114 23.76 37.87 35.55
C SER A 114 22.26 37.89 35.81
N SER A 115 21.45 37.30 34.93
CA SER A 115 19.99 37.41 34.96
C SER A 115 19.33 36.37 35.86
N ARG A 116 19.99 35.23 36.04
CA ARG A 116 19.46 34.02 36.67
C ARG A 116 18.16 33.54 36.01
N HIS A 117 17.95 33.86 34.72
CA HIS A 117 16.72 33.54 34.01
C HIS A 117 16.73 32.15 33.37
N ILE A 118 15.62 31.43 33.54
CA ILE A 118 15.33 30.19 32.82
C ILE A 118 13.96 30.29 32.15
N TYR A 119 13.70 29.42 31.18
CA TYR A 119 12.43 29.30 30.49
C TYR A 119 11.87 27.90 30.69
N LEU A 120 10.57 27.80 30.95
CA LEU A 120 9.87 26.55 31.16
C LEU A 120 8.63 26.48 30.26
N ALA A 121 8.44 25.37 29.56
CA ALA A 121 7.21 25.04 28.83
C ALA A 121 6.41 23.98 29.60
N ARG A 122 5.12 24.26 29.81
CA ARG A 122 4.21 23.33 30.49
C ARG A 122 2.76 23.44 30.02
N SER A 123 2.02 22.34 30.16
CA SER A 123 0.55 22.32 30.13
C SER A 123 -0.01 22.79 31.49
N VAL A 124 -1.01 23.67 31.49
CA VAL A 124 -1.62 24.20 32.72
C VAL A 124 -3.14 24.02 32.69
N PRO A 125 -3.73 23.27 33.64
CA PRO A 125 -5.18 23.16 33.76
C PRO A 125 -5.84 24.53 33.96
N THR A 126 -7.00 24.72 33.33
CA THR A 126 -7.82 25.94 33.44
C THR A 126 -9.10 25.64 34.21
N ALA A 127 -9.70 26.67 34.83
CA ALA A 127 -10.90 26.52 35.67
C ALA A 127 -12.14 25.99 34.92
N GLY A 128 -12.12 25.96 33.58
CA GLY A 128 -13.20 25.46 32.73
C GLY A 128 -13.08 23.98 32.30
N GLY A 129 -12.09 23.24 32.81
CA GLY A 129 -11.85 21.83 32.46
C GLY A 129 -10.98 21.62 31.22
N GLY A 130 -10.59 22.67 30.49
CA GLY A 130 -9.53 22.62 29.47
C GLY A 130 -8.15 22.93 30.05
N PHE A 131 -7.14 23.07 29.19
CA PHE A 131 -5.79 23.46 29.59
C PHE A 131 -5.17 24.47 28.59
N GLU A 132 -4.10 25.14 29.00
CA GLU A 132 -3.29 25.98 28.11
C GLU A 132 -1.85 25.48 28.02
N LEU A 133 -1.23 25.64 26.85
CA LEU A 133 0.20 25.49 26.65
C LEU A 133 0.88 26.81 27.01
N ARG A 134 1.78 26.78 28.00
CA ARG A 134 2.42 27.98 28.53
C ARG A 134 3.93 27.90 28.45
N LEU A 135 4.53 28.91 27.83
CA LEU A 135 5.95 29.22 27.95
C LEU A 135 6.12 30.39 28.91
N SER A 136 6.93 30.23 29.96
CA SER A 136 7.20 31.28 30.94
C SER A 136 8.68 31.44 31.22
N ARG A 137 9.12 32.68 31.41
CA ARG A 137 10.43 33.01 32.01
C ARG A 137 10.33 33.01 33.53
N TRP A 138 11.36 32.52 34.21
CA TRP A 138 11.49 32.47 35.66
C TRP A 138 12.85 33.00 36.11
N THR A 139 12.96 33.36 37.39
CA THR A 139 14.23 33.71 38.04
C THR A 139 14.60 32.64 39.08
N VAL A 140 15.81 32.08 38.97
CA VAL A 140 16.36 31.12 39.94
C VAL A 140 16.90 31.85 41.17
N SER A 141 16.43 31.46 42.35
CA SER A 141 16.82 32.01 43.65
C SER A 141 18.05 31.33 44.24
N GLY A 142 18.79 32.07 45.08
CA GLY A 142 20.03 31.59 45.74
C GLY A 142 21.24 31.70 44.83
N SER A 143 22.46 31.74 45.40
CA SER A 143 23.71 31.64 44.63
C SER A 143 23.89 30.21 44.10
N GLU A 144 23.73 29.24 45.00
CA GLU A 144 23.37 27.87 44.68
C GLU A 144 21.84 27.79 44.55
N PRO A 145 21.28 27.17 43.51
CA PRO A 145 19.83 27.11 43.30
C PRO A 145 19.06 26.52 44.50
N THR A 146 18.08 27.27 44.99
CA THR A 146 17.18 26.84 46.09
C THR A 146 15.69 26.99 45.78
N GLY A 147 15.32 27.66 44.69
CA GLY A 147 13.92 27.80 44.28
C GLY A 147 13.72 28.65 43.04
N LEU A 148 12.47 28.81 42.62
CA LEU A 148 12.04 29.62 41.48
C LEU A 148 11.11 30.76 41.90
N THR A 149 11.26 31.92 41.27
CA THR A 149 10.41 33.10 41.50
C THR A 149 10.11 33.84 40.18
N ALA A 150 9.24 34.85 40.24
CA ALA A 150 9.00 35.83 39.17
C ALA A 150 8.55 35.24 37.80
N GLU A 151 7.58 34.31 37.80
CA GLU A 151 6.98 33.81 36.55
C GLU A 151 6.50 34.96 35.65
N THR A 152 7.03 35.03 34.43
CA THR A 152 6.59 35.95 33.37
C THR A 152 6.18 35.15 32.13
N PRO A 153 4.87 35.00 31.85
CA PRO A 153 4.41 34.27 30.67
C PRO A 153 4.78 34.98 29.36
N LEU A 154 5.35 34.23 28.41
CA LEU A 154 5.77 34.69 27.08
C LEU A 154 4.79 34.23 25.99
N LEU A 155 4.31 32.99 26.09
CA LEU A 155 3.29 32.41 25.22
C LEU A 155 2.21 31.73 26.04
N ARG A 156 0.96 31.86 25.59
CA ARG A 156 -0.19 31.12 26.08
C ARG A 156 -1.03 30.73 24.89
N LEU A 157 -1.27 29.44 24.71
CA LEU A 157 -2.06 28.89 23.63
C LEU A 157 -3.12 27.97 24.23
N PRO A 158 -4.34 27.95 23.68
CA PRO A 158 -5.30 26.92 24.07
C PRO A 158 -4.75 25.53 23.73
N GLY A 159 -4.98 24.55 24.61
CA GLY A 159 -4.77 23.14 24.32
C GLY A 159 -6.06 22.51 23.78
N ASP A 160 -5.97 21.87 22.63
CA ASP A 160 -7.08 21.19 21.94
C ASP A 160 -7.02 19.66 22.08
N SER A 161 -5.81 19.07 22.02
CA SER A 161 -5.55 17.63 22.17
C SER A 161 -4.49 17.37 23.24
N ASN A 162 -4.50 16.23 23.93
CA ASN A 162 -3.51 15.92 24.97
C ASN A 162 -2.17 15.38 24.41
N VAL A 163 -1.91 15.59 23.12
CA VAL A 163 -0.63 15.26 22.48
C VAL A 163 -0.10 16.43 21.65
N HIS A 164 1.14 16.32 21.18
CA HIS A 164 1.82 17.22 20.26
C HIS A 164 1.80 18.67 20.74
N ALA A 165 2.10 18.83 22.03
CA ALA A 165 2.12 20.11 22.69
C ALA A 165 3.40 20.91 22.36
N MET A 166 3.68 21.93 23.18
CA MET A 166 4.91 22.70 23.12
C MET A 166 6.01 22.00 23.91
N THR A 167 7.08 21.59 23.24
CA THR A 167 8.11 20.73 23.83
C THR A 167 9.48 21.41 23.85
N GLY A 168 10.07 21.70 22.69
CA GLY A 168 11.44 22.22 22.55
C GLY A 168 11.56 23.72 22.82
N ILE A 169 12.54 24.12 23.63
CA ILE A 169 12.96 25.52 23.81
C ILE A 169 14.48 25.55 23.69
N GLU A 170 15.00 26.33 22.74
CA GLU A 170 16.45 26.48 22.57
C GLU A 170 16.84 27.97 22.56
N PRO A 171 17.69 28.43 23.48
CA PRO A 171 18.16 29.80 23.49
C PRO A 171 19.24 30.02 22.41
N ALA A 172 19.14 31.14 21.69
CA ALA A 172 20.21 31.56 20.79
C ALA A 172 21.16 32.53 21.50
N ASP A 173 22.43 32.57 21.07
CA ASP A 173 23.48 33.43 21.64
C ASP A 173 23.15 34.93 21.63
N ASP A 174 22.26 35.36 20.73
CA ASP A 174 21.79 36.75 20.63
C ASP A 174 20.68 37.11 21.65
N GLY A 175 20.29 36.17 22.51
CA GLY A 175 19.26 36.33 23.54
C GLY A 175 17.83 36.11 23.04
N THR A 176 17.65 35.65 21.79
CA THR A 176 16.36 35.17 21.29
C THR A 176 16.10 33.70 21.66
N LEU A 177 14.88 33.22 21.42
CA LEU A 177 14.44 31.87 21.74
C LEU A 177 13.82 31.20 20.51
N TRP A 178 14.15 29.94 20.32
CA TRP A 178 13.48 29.04 19.40
C TRP A 178 12.53 28.15 20.18
N VAL A 179 11.32 27.94 19.64
CA VAL A 179 10.27 27.16 20.30
C VAL A 179 9.63 26.23 19.28
N SER A 180 9.52 24.94 19.59
CA SER A 180 8.74 24.00 18.79
C SER A 180 7.36 23.75 19.39
N ILE A 181 6.36 23.69 18.53
CA ILE A 181 4.96 23.45 18.89
C ILE A 181 4.37 22.48 17.87
N GLY A 182 3.88 21.33 18.33
CA GLY A 182 3.14 20.39 17.49
C GLY A 182 1.79 20.90 17.04
N ASP A 183 1.13 20.13 16.19
CA ASP A 183 -0.17 20.47 15.61
C ASP A 183 -1.31 20.52 16.65
N ASN A 184 -1.06 19.91 17.82
CA ASN A 184 -1.99 19.76 18.93
C ASN A 184 -3.38 19.28 18.48
N ALA A 185 -3.39 18.39 17.48
CA ALA A 185 -4.58 17.75 16.94
C ALA A 185 -4.70 16.32 17.48
N SER A 186 -5.85 15.67 17.25
CA SER A 186 -5.96 14.24 17.54
C SER A 186 -4.99 13.45 16.64
N TYR A 187 -4.33 12.48 17.26
CA TYR A 187 -3.45 11.53 16.62
C TYR A 187 -4.16 10.22 16.28
N THR A 188 -5.38 9.98 16.77
CA THR A 188 -6.12 8.72 16.56
C THR A 188 -6.95 8.72 15.28
N GLN A 189 -7.15 9.88 14.67
CA GLN A 189 -8.02 10.06 13.51
C GLN A 189 -7.51 11.15 12.57
N THR A 190 -8.09 11.23 11.38
CA THR A 190 -7.93 12.41 10.53
C THR A 190 -8.64 13.60 11.17
N ASP A 191 -7.90 14.45 11.87
CA ASP A 191 -8.39 15.65 12.55
C ASP A 191 -8.13 16.91 11.72
N PRO A 192 -9.17 17.63 11.26
CA PRO A 192 -9.03 18.90 10.55
C PRO A 192 -8.25 19.98 11.31
N LEU A 193 -8.13 19.91 12.65
CA LEU A 193 -7.31 20.84 13.43
C LEU A 193 -5.83 20.81 13.02
N ALA A 194 -5.33 19.67 12.52
CA ALA A 194 -3.95 19.53 12.05
C ALA A 194 -3.65 20.45 10.85
N LEU A 195 -4.66 20.84 10.05
CA LEU A 195 -4.50 21.77 8.93
C LEU A 195 -3.99 23.16 9.37
N ARG A 196 -4.08 23.51 10.66
CA ARG A 196 -3.47 24.72 11.22
C ARG A 196 -1.95 24.72 11.10
N ALA A 197 -1.31 23.55 10.94
CA ALA A 197 0.11 23.45 10.62
C ALA A 197 0.48 24.23 9.33
N LEU A 198 -0.47 24.40 8.40
CA LEU A 198 -0.30 25.15 7.16
C LEU A 198 -0.61 26.66 7.28
N ASP A 199 -1.36 27.08 8.30
CA ASP A 199 -1.73 28.49 8.49
C ASP A 199 -0.66 29.24 9.29
N PRO A 200 0.01 30.28 8.73
CA PRO A 200 0.98 31.08 9.46
C PRO A 200 0.36 31.93 10.58
N ASN A 201 -0.97 32.08 10.63
CA ASN A 201 -1.65 32.81 11.72
C ASN A 201 -1.98 31.91 12.93
N ALA A 202 -1.78 30.60 12.82
CA ALA A 202 -1.87 29.63 13.90
C ALA A 202 -0.48 29.26 14.44
N ALA A 203 -0.41 28.94 15.74
CA ALA A 203 0.86 28.61 16.40
C ALA A 203 1.16 27.11 16.37
N GLN A 204 0.15 26.29 16.08
CA GLN A 204 0.22 24.84 16.00
C GLN A 204 0.99 24.38 14.75
N GLY A 205 1.81 23.34 14.90
CA GLY A 205 2.64 22.75 13.85
C GLY A 205 3.70 23.71 13.34
N LYS A 206 4.42 24.38 14.24
CA LYS A 206 5.36 25.47 13.95
C LYS A 206 6.68 25.34 14.69
N ILE A 207 7.72 25.87 14.05
CA ILE A 207 8.91 26.38 14.73
C ILE A 207 8.80 27.89 14.81
N LEU A 208 8.83 28.42 16.03
CA LEU A 208 8.79 29.85 16.32
C LEU A 208 10.19 30.38 16.64
N HIS A 209 10.45 31.63 16.26
CA HIS A 209 11.63 32.39 16.66
C HIS A 209 11.18 33.71 17.29
N ILE A 210 11.44 33.86 18.59
CA ILE A 210 10.89 34.93 19.41
C ILE A 210 11.97 35.65 20.22
N THR A 211 11.72 36.90 20.58
CA THR A 211 12.53 37.65 21.54
C THR A 211 12.34 37.10 22.96
N ALA A 212 13.26 37.42 23.89
CA ALA A 212 13.15 37.06 25.30
C ALA A 212 11.89 37.58 26.02
N ASP A 213 11.15 38.52 25.41
CA ASP A 213 9.86 39.03 25.88
C ASP A 213 8.65 38.54 25.06
N GLY A 214 8.85 37.55 24.19
CA GLY A 214 7.78 36.80 23.51
C GLY A 214 7.22 37.43 22.24
N ARG A 215 7.88 38.44 21.66
CA ARG A 215 7.52 39.01 20.34
C ARG A 215 8.25 38.28 19.23
N GLY A 216 7.76 38.40 18.00
CA GLY A 216 8.46 37.89 16.81
C GLY A 216 9.78 38.61 16.57
N VAL A 217 10.78 37.88 16.06
CA VAL A 217 12.04 38.48 15.61
C VAL A 217 11.84 39.10 14.22
N ALA A 218 12.41 40.28 13.99
CA ALA A 218 12.18 41.04 12.75
C ALA A 218 12.66 40.34 11.46
N SER A 219 13.57 39.36 11.59
CA SER A 219 14.03 38.51 10.48
C SER A 219 13.07 37.38 10.13
N ASN A 220 11.97 37.21 10.88
CA ASN A 220 11.02 36.14 10.59
C ASN A 220 10.33 36.36 9.22
N PRO A 221 10.08 35.27 8.46
CA PRO A 221 9.51 35.36 7.10
C PRO A 221 8.14 36.01 7.03
N TYR A 222 7.33 35.87 8.09
CA TYR A 222 5.95 36.38 8.15
C TYR A 222 5.80 37.57 9.10
N TYR A 223 6.91 38.21 9.47
CA TYR A 223 6.96 39.32 10.41
C TYR A 223 6.13 40.53 9.95
N ASP A 224 5.23 40.99 10.82
CA ASP A 224 4.53 42.25 10.67
C ASP A 224 5.10 43.28 11.66
N ALA A 225 5.80 44.28 11.12
CA ALA A 225 6.37 45.36 11.92
C ALA A 225 5.32 46.20 12.66
N ALA A 226 4.08 46.26 12.19
CA ALA A 226 2.98 46.95 12.86
C ALA A 226 2.41 46.11 14.02
N ASN A 227 2.59 44.79 13.97
CA ASN A 227 2.16 43.88 15.03
C ASN A 227 3.21 42.79 15.32
N PRO A 228 4.33 43.14 15.98
CA PRO A 228 5.37 42.17 16.33
C PRO A 228 4.89 41.07 17.28
N GLY A 229 3.75 41.28 17.96
CA GLY A 229 3.14 40.31 18.87
C GLY A 229 2.23 39.29 18.20
N ALA A 230 1.85 39.47 16.92
CA ALA A 230 0.99 38.54 16.19
C ALA A 230 1.64 37.15 16.07
N THR A 231 0.83 36.09 16.05
CA THR A 231 1.31 34.71 15.87
C THR A 231 2.19 34.58 14.64
N ARG A 232 1.74 35.08 13.49
CA ARG A 232 2.53 35.08 12.25
C ARG A 232 3.90 35.74 12.39
N SER A 233 4.01 36.79 13.21
CA SER A 233 5.29 37.47 13.40
C SER A 233 6.32 36.61 14.13
N LYS A 234 5.87 35.57 14.85
CA LYS A 234 6.69 34.62 15.58
C LYS A 234 7.08 33.40 14.76
N VAL A 235 6.35 33.11 13.67
CA VAL A 235 6.54 31.91 12.86
C VAL A 235 7.83 32.02 12.03
N PHE A 236 8.71 31.04 12.20
CA PHE A 236 9.87 30.85 11.34
C PHE A 236 9.58 29.83 10.23
N ALA A 237 8.95 28.70 10.54
CA ALA A 237 8.53 27.67 9.59
C ALA A 237 7.28 26.93 10.09
N GLY A 238 6.61 26.20 9.22
CA GLY A 238 5.41 25.41 9.57
C GLY A 238 5.29 24.11 8.78
N GLY A 239 4.19 23.39 9.01
CA GLY A 239 3.94 22.09 8.39
C GLY A 239 4.56 20.92 9.15
N PHE A 240 4.68 21.03 10.47
CA PHE A 240 5.18 19.96 11.34
C PHE A 240 4.03 19.27 12.08
N ARG A 241 4.17 17.97 12.37
CA ARG A 241 3.22 17.22 13.19
C ARG A 241 3.53 17.37 14.67
N SER A 242 4.67 16.85 15.07
CA SER A 242 5.17 16.84 16.44
C SER A 242 6.69 17.08 16.41
N PRO A 243 7.13 18.35 16.19
CA PRO A 243 8.54 18.73 16.21
C PRO A 243 9.07 18.65 17.65
N PHE A 244 9.43 17.44 18.08
CA PHE A 244 9.56 17.06 19.49
C PHE A 244 10.71 17.79 20.18
N ARG A 245 11.96 17.69 19.70
CA ARG A 245 13.07 18.55 20.14
C ARG A 245 13.77 19.20 18.97
N LEU A 246 14.39 20.34 19.28
CA LEU A 246 15.24 21.08 18.37
C LEU A 246 16.57 21.41 19.05
N SER A 247 17.63 21.49 18.25
CA SER A 247 18.89 22.15 18.63
C SER A 247 19.35 23.05 17.49
N LEU A 248 20.27 23.98 17.77
CA LEU A 248 20.81 24.87 16.73
C LEU A 248 22.07 24.28 16.12
N ASP A 249 22.15 24.26 14.79
CA ASP A 249 23.41 23.97 14.10
C ASP A 249 24.38 25.13 14.35
N PRO A 250 25.49 24.93 15.06
CA PRO A 250 26.42 26.00 15.44
C PRO A 250 27.10 26.66 14.22
N ARG A 251 27.05 26.03 13.05
CA ARG A 251 27.61 26.58 11.80
C ARG A 251 26.69 27.61 11.14
N THR A 252 25.38 27.43 11.27
CA THR A 252 24.37 28.18 10.52
C THR A 252 23.41 28.97 11.42
N GLY A 253 23.28 28.59 12.69
CA GLY A 253 22.28 29.10 13.62
C GLY A 253 20.86 28.62 13.33
N LEU A 254 20.69 27.67 12.40
CA LEU A 254 19.37 27.14 12.03
C LEU A 254 18.96 25.97 12.93
N PRO A 255 17.66 25.80 13.23
CA PRO A 255 17.17 24.65 13.98
C PRO A 255 17.34 23.33 13.21
N VAL A 256 17.71 22.28 13.93
CA VAL A 256 17.61 20.89 13.51
C VAL A 256 16.60 20.19 14.42
N VAL A 257 15.55 19.65 13.84
CA VAL A 257 14.35 19.15 14.53
C VAL A 257 14.19 17.66 14.30
N GLY A 258 13.75 16.92 15.33
CA GLY A 258 13.06 15.65 15.11
C GLY A 258 11.56 15.89 15.05
N ASP A 259 10.92 15.54 13.94
CA ASP A 259 9.47 15.59 13.77
C ASP A 259 8.90 14.17 13.80
N VAL A 260 8.13 13.88 14.85
CA VAL A 260 7.52 12.55 15.04
C VAL A 260 6.30 12.46 14.16
N GLY A 261 6.37 11.59 13.14
CA GLY A 261 5.31 11.40 12.18
C GLY A 261 4.12 10.62 12.73
N TRP A 262 3.16 10.30 11.87
CA TRP A 262 1.89 9.73 12.28
C TRP A 262 1.93 8.21 12.35
N ASN A 263 2.11 7.56 11.20
CA ASN A 263 1.93 6.12 11.07
C ASN A 263 3.03 5.46 10.23
N ALA A 264 3.70 6.21 9.37
CA ALA A 264 4.53 5.65 8.33
C ALA A 264 5.98 6.08 8.44
N TRP A 265 6.26 7.32 8.89
CA TRP A 265 7.60 7.89 8.78
C TRP A 265 8.01 8.74 9.96
N GLU A 266 9.27 8.59 10.37
CA GLU A 266 9.96 9.49 11.28
C GLU A 266 10.89 10.45 10.52
N GLU A 267 11.00 11.70 10.98
CA GLU A 267 11.70 12.75 10.25
C GLU A 267 12.76 13.47 11.11
N ILE A 268 13.90 13.78 10.48
CA ILE A 268 14.84 14.80 10.97
C ILE A 268 14.89 15.92 9.93
N ASP A 269 14.76 17.17 10.37
CA ASP A 269 14.69 18.35 9.50
C ASP A 269 15.73 19.41 9.85
N VAL A 270 16.34 19.99 8.82
CA VAL A 270 17.12 21.24 8.97
C VAL A 270 16.22 22.40 8.57
N VAL A 271 15.75 23.15 9.56
CA VAL A 271 14.64 24.08 9.40
C VAL A 271 15.08 25.38 8.72
N GLN A 272 14.48 25.64 7.55
CA GLN A 272 14.72 26.82 6.72
C GLN A 272 13.60 27.87 6.87
N PRO A 273 13.92 29.17 6.74
CA PRO A 273 12.94 30.25 6.89
C PRO A 273 11.81 30.16 5.86
N GLY A 274 10.57 30.12 6.34
CA GLY A 274 9.34 30.24 5.55
C GLY A 274 8.98 28.97 4.78
N ARG A 275 9.67 27.86 5.06
CA ARG A 275 9.37 26.56 4.46
C ARG A 275 8.17 25.90 5.13
N ASN A 276 7.51 25.06 4.34
CA ASN A 276 6.43 24.19 4.74
C ASN A 276 6.92 22.73 4.65
N TYR A 277 6.87 22.00 5.76
CA TYR A 277 7.27 20.60 5.87
C TYR A 277 6.12 19.61 5.61
N GLY A 278 5.00 20.13 5.11
CA GLY A 278 3.99 19.34 4.40
C GLY A 278 2.87 18.77 5.26
N TRP A 279 3.08 18.57 6.57
CA TRP A 279 2.03 18.06 7.46
C TRP A 279 0.80 19.00 7.49
N PRO A 280 -0.44 18.47 7.48
CA PRO A 280 -0.81 17.05 7.48
C PRO A 280 -1.00 16.43 6.10
N CYS A 281 -0.78 17.19 5.03
CA CYS A 281 -1.00 16.72 3.67
C CYS A 281 0.06 15.72 3.19
N TRP A 282 1.24 15.79 3.80
CA TRP A 282 2.38 14.92 3.56
C TRP A 282 2.93 14.41 4.88
N GLU A 283 3.44 13.19 4.87
CA GLU A 283 4.20 12.56 5.94
C GLU A 283 5.48 12.02 5.28
N ALA A 284 6.64 12.58 5.66
CA ALA A 284 7.85 12.47 4.85
C ALA A 284 7.62 12.80 3.38
N ARG A 285 7.79 11.84 2.47
CA ARG A 285 7.69 12.05 1.02
C ARG A 285 6.35 11.59 0.43
N GLU A 286 5.45 11.09 1.25
CA GLU A 286 4.22 10.45 0.81
C GLU A 286 2.99 11.30 1.15
N PRO A 287 2.01 11.42 0.25
CA PRO A 287 0.73 12.07 0.56
C PRO A 287 0.00 11.29 1.66
N THR A 288 -0.33 11.96 2.76
CA THR A 288 -0.91 11.33 3.95
C THR A 288 -2.34 10.86 3.67
N PRO A 289 -2.65 9.56 3.86
CA PRO A 289 -4.01 9.04 3.80
C PRO A 289 -4.99 9.85 4.67
N GLY A 290 -6.24 9.97 4.22
CA GLY A 290 -7.26 10.79 4.88
C GLY A 290 -7.13 12.30 4.64
N TYR A 291 -5.92 12.87 4.78
CA TYR A 291 -5.66 14.30 4.57
C TYR A 291 -5.46 14.68 3.10
N ARG A 292 -4.75 13.86 2.32
CA ARG A 292 -4.38 14.17 0.91
C ARG A 292 -5.57 14.50 0.00
N ASP A 293 -6.74 13.96 0.32
CA ASP A 293 -7.98 14.16 -0.43
C ASP A 293 -8.75 15.42 0.01
N MET A 294 -8.34 16.08 1.10
CA MET A 294 -8.97 17.31 1.56
C MET A 294 -8.67 18.47 0.60
N PRO A 295 -9.64 19.36 0.33
CA PRO A 295 -9.43 20.52 -0.54
C PRO A 295 -8.25 21.41 -0.13
N GLN A 296 -7.98 21.53 1.17
CA GLN A 296 -6.88 22.30 1.75
C GLN A 296 -5.50 21.73 1.41
N CYS A 297 -5.42 20.44 1.05
CA CYS A 297 -4.19 19.78 0.65
C CYS A 297 -3.91 19.88 -0.85
N ALA A 298 -4.86 20.37 -1.65
CA ALA A 298 -4.68 20.54 -3.08
C ALA A 298 -3.55 21.53 -3.38
N GLY A 299 -2.44 21.02 -3.94
CA GLY A 299 -1.29 21.84 -4.33
C GLY A 299 -0.38 22.28 -3.18
N VAL A 300 -0.56 21.73 -1.97
CA VAL A 300 0.36 21.97 -0.85
C VAL A 300 1.74 21.40 -1.19
N GLY A 301 2.74 22.27 -1.22
CA GLY A 301 4.14 21.87 -1.41
C GLY A 301 4.72 21.24 -0.16
N ASN A 302 5.63 20.30 -0.37
CA ASN A 302 6.35 19.58 0.67
C ASN A 302 7.84 19.92 0.63
N THR A 303 8.49 20.03 1.79
CA THR A 303 9.94 20.20 1.91
C THR A 303 10.53 18.86 2.34
N ASP A 304 11.44 18.31 1.54
CA ASP A 304 12.04 17.01 1.86
C ASP A 304 12.77 17.05 3.22
N PRO A 305 12.56 16.04 4.09
CA PRO A 305 13.30 15.93 5.32
C PRO A 305 14.77 15.55 5.07
N LEU A 306 15.65 15.91 6.01
CA LEU A 306 17.06 15.51 5.98
C LEU A 306 17.19 13.99 6.10
N VAL A 307 16.41 13.38 7.00
CA VAL A 307 16.28 11.94 7.18
C VAL A 307 14.80 11.60 7.22
N ALA A 308 14.39 10.59 6.47
CA ALA A 308 13.08 9.94 6.61
C ALA A 308 13.32 8.45 6.86
N MET A 309 12.72 7.90 7.92
CA MET A 309 12.87 6.49 8.29
C MET A 309 11.50 5.84 8.46
N PRO A 310 11.25 4.67 7.85
CA PRO A 310 9.94 4.05 7.93
C PRO A 310 9.70 3.47 9.33
N HIS A 311 8.45 3.53 9.79
CA HIS A 311 8.01 2.81 10.98
C HIS A 311 8.19 1.30 10.80
N GLY A 312 8.53 0.59 11.88
CA GLY A 312 8.68 -0.86 11.90
C GLY A 312 9.76 -1.38 12.85
N SER A 313 10.00 -2.69 12.80
CA SER A 313 10.83 -3.44 13.76
C SER A 313 12.28 -3.68 13.34
N GLY A 314 12.61 -3.38 12.08
CA GLY A 314 13.91 -3.70 11.50
C GLY A 314 15.06 -2.84 12.01
N THR A 315 16.27 -3.23 11.61
CA THR A 315 17.51 -2.50 11.92
C THR A 315 17.42 -1.03 11.51
N ASP A 316 16.84 -0.77 10.33
CA ASP A 316 16.74 0.55 9.68
C ASP A 316 15.34 1.17 9.79
N ASN A 317 14.60 0.82 10.85
CA ASN A 317 13.31 1.40 11.20
C ASN A 317 13.37 2.20 12.51
N ALA A 318 12.48 3.19 12.64
CA ALA A 318 12.30 4.05 13.81
C ALA A 318 10.82 4.40 13.97
N ASN A 319 10.34 4.67 15.20
CA ASN A 319 8.93 5.01 15.46
C ASN A 319 8.76 6.23 16.39
N SER A 320 9.83 6.95 16.74
CA SER A 320 9.76 8.24 17.42
C SER A 320 11.12 8.93 17.47
N PHE A 321 11.48 9.70 16.44
CA PHE A 321 12.69 10.52 16.45
C PHE A 321 12.52 11.72 17.39
N THR A 322 13.25 11.70 18.50
CA THR A 322 13.16 12.75 19.51
C THR A 322 14.03 13.96 19.23
N GLY A 323 14.72 13.99 18.09
CA GLY A 323 15.73 14.99 17.77
C GLY A 323 17.09 14.68 18.41
N GLY A 324 17.93 15.69 18.55
CA GLY A 324 19.32 15.47 18.90
C GLY A 324 20.22 16.72 18.85
N ILE A 325 21.54 16.51 18.73
CA ILE A 325 22.56 17.56 18.87
C ILE A 325 23.72 17.39 17.87
N VAL A 326 24.26 18.51 17.38
CA VAL A 326 25.51 18.53 16.60
C VAL A 326 26.70 18.40 17.55
N TYR A 327 27.52 17.37 17.36
CA TYR A 327 28.73 17.17 18.16
C TYR A 327 29.84 18.14 17.76
N THR A 328 30.24 19.04 18.68
CA THR A 328 31.32 20.01 18.47
C THR A 328 32.56 19.76 19.34
N GLY A 329 32.50 18.76 20.21
CA GLY A 329 33.56 18.42 21.16
C GLY A 329 34.84 17.83 20.54
N ASN A 330 35.79 17.53 21.42
CA ASN A 330 37.09 16.93 21.08
C ASN A 330 37.32 15.55 21.74
N SER A 331 36.38 15.11 22.58
CA SER A 331 36.46 13.86 23.34
C SER A 331 36.23 12.60 22.50
N TYR A 332 35.55 12.72 21.36
CA TYR A 332 35.29 11.63 20.42
C TYR A 332 36.27 11.72 19.24
N PRO A 333 36.44 10.63 18.46
CA PRO A 333 37.26 10.66 17.26
C PRO A 333 36.86 11.78 16.29
N GLU A 334 37.84 12.33 15.56
CA GLU A 334 37.64 13.45 14.63
C GLU A 334 36.51 13.23 13.62
N ALA A 335 36.28 11.98 13.22
CA ALA A 335 35.22 11.58 12.30
C ALA A 335 33.79 11.95 12.77
N TYR A 336 33.57 12.08 14.09
CA TYR A 336 32.26 12.45 14.66
C TYR A 336 32.06 13.95 14.78
N ARG A 337 33.12 14.76 14.67
CA ARG A 337 33.03 16.22 14.79
C ARG A 337 32.18 16.81 13.67
N GLY A 338 31.14 17.56 14.06
CA GLY A 338 30.14 18.14 13.16
C GLY A 338 29.07 17.16 12.67
N ALA A 339 29.04 15.93 13.18
CA ALA A 339 27.92 15.02 12.96
C ALA A 339 26.76 15.38 13.90
N TYR A 340 25.53 15.21 13.42
CA TYR A 340 24.31 15.34 14.20
C TYR A 340 23.91 13.98 14.74
N PHE A 341 23.89 13.85 16.06
CA PHE A 341 23.46 12.63 16.76
C PHE A 341 22.01 12.80 17.16
N PHE A 342 21.19 11.77 16.97
CA PHE A 342 19.77 11.81 17.28
C PHE A 342 19.27 10.44 17.73
N GLY A 343 18.22 10.45 18.56
CA GLY A 343 17.68 9.26 19.20
C GLY A 343 16.31 8.85 18.66
N ASP A 344 15.99 7.57 18.81
CA ASP A 344 14.65 7.03 18.71
C ASP A 344 14.19 6.56 20.09
N TYR A 345 13.10 7.16 20.57
CA TYR A 345 12.48 6.84 21.85
C TYR A 345 12.00 5.40 21.90
N THR A 346 11.35 4.94 20.84
CA THR A 346 10.61 3.67 20.82
C THR A 346 11.56 2.49 20.80
N HIS A 347 12.53 2.46 19.86
CA HIS A 347 13.44 1.33 19.75
C HIS A 347 14.74 1.48 20.53
N GLN A 348 14.89 2.57 21.30
CA GLN A 348 16.08 2.82 22.12
C GLN A 348 17.36 2.80 21.27
N LYS A 349 17.32 3.52 20.15
CA LYS A 349 18.40 3.57 19.17
C LYS A 349 19.02 4.97 19.11
N LEU A 350 20.29 5.01 18.72
CA LEU A 350 21.04 6.23 18.45
C LEU A 350 21.64 6.14 17.04
N TRP A 351 21.56 7.22 16.28
CA TRP A 351 22.24 7.37 14.99
C TRP A 351 23.07 8.64 14.96
N SER A 352 23.93 8.76 13.95
CA SER A 352 24.47 10.06 13.56
C SER A 352 24.47 10.26 12.05
N VAL A 353 24.23 11.49 11.62
CA VAL A 353 24.29 11.91 10.21
C VAL A 353 25.22 13.09 10.02
N ARG A 354 25.60 13.36 8.77
CA ARG A 354 26.28 14.60 8.38
C ARG A 354 25.54 15.27 7.25
N TYR A 355 25.54 16.59 7.25
CA TYR A 355 24.94 17.40 6.20
C TYR A 355 25.72 18.68 5.94
N ASP A 356 25.58 19.23 4.73
CA ASP A 356 26.21 20.48 4.30
C ASP A 356 25.47 21.72 4.84
N GLY A 357 26.01 22.91 4.60
CA GLY A 357 25.40 24.16 5.07
C GLY A 357 24.05 24.51 4.41
N GLN A 358 23.60 23.72 3.43
CA GLN A 358 22.33 23.84 2.74
C GLN A 358 21.30 22.82 3.25
N GLY A 359 21.65 22.02 4.27
CA GLY A 359 20.78 20.99 4.82
C GLY A 359 20.70 19.73 3.96
N ARG A 360 21.68 19.47 3.09
CA ARG A 360 21.73 18.22 2.30
C ARG A 360 22.59 17.18 2.98
N LEU A 361 22.07 15.96 3.06
CA LEU A 361 22.75 14.80 3.61
C LEU A 361 24.06 14.52 2.84
N THR A 362 25.17 14.51 3.57
CA THR A 362 26.51 14.14 3.06
C THR A 362 26.97 12.79 3.60
N GLN A 363 26.38 12.36 4.71
CA GLN A 363 26.50 11.01 5.26
C GLN A 363 25.16 10.64 5.92
N GLY A 364 24.54 9.57 5.42
CA GLY A 364 23.28 9.06 5.96
C GLY A 364 23.43 8.33 7.28
N PRO A 365 22.30 7.98 7.92
CA PRO A 365 22.30 7.23 9.17
C PRO A 365 22.98 5.89 8.96
N GLN A 366 23.71 5.41 9.97
CA GLN A 366 24.40 4.13 9.91
C GLN A 366 23.40 2.96 9.92
N SER A 367 23.77 1.87 9.23
CA SER A 367 23.14 0.56 9.32
C SER A 367 24.22 -0.49 9.62
N PRO A 368 24.20 -1.16 10.79
CA PRO A 368 23.25 -0.96 11.90
C PRO A 368 23.36 0.44 12.56
N PRO A 369 22.36 0.85 13.36
CA PRO A 369 22.40 2.08 14.16
C PRO A 369 23.69 2.20 14.97
N LEU A 370 24.09 3.44 15.29
CA LEU A 370 25.27 3.69 16.12
C LEU A 370 25.15 3.01 17.48
N GLY A 371 23.97 3.06 18.09
CA GLY A 371 23.69 2.33 19.33
C GLY A 371 22.28 1.74 19.35
N THR A 372 22.12 0.62 20.04
CA THR A 372 20.82 -0.01 20.33
C THR A 372 20.73 -0.33 21.82
N GLY A 373 19.54 -0.32 22.42
CA GLY A 373 19.38 -0.54 23.88
C GLY A 373 19.88 0.65 24.72
N VAL A 374 19.91 1.85 24.13
CA VAL A 374 20.51 3.05 24.77
C VAL A 374 19.60 3.72 25.81
N GLY A 375 18.46 3.13 26.15
CA GLY A 375 17.38 3.79 26.90
C GLY A 375 16.49 4.64 25.99
N ARG A 376 15.62 5.46 26.58
CA ARG A 376 14.58 6.24 25.89
C ARG A 376 14.94 7.73 25.83
N PRO A 377 15.79 8.15 24.88
CA PRO A 377 16.28 9.53 24.81
C PRO A 377 15.14 10.51 24.47
N VAL A 378 14.97 11.56 25.28
CA VAL A 378 13.94 12.60 25.05
C VAL A 378 14.48 14.03 25.00
N SER A 379 15.74 14.26 25.34
CA SER A 379 16.42 15.56 25.22
C SER A 379 17.93 15.35 25.18
N PHE A 380 18.67 16.25 24.53
CA PHE A 380 20.12 16.16 24.33
C PHE A 380 20.80 17.49 24.66
N ALA A 381 21.96 17.43 25.32
CA ALA A 381 22.82 18.59 25.54
C ALA A 381 24.30 18.17 25.54
N ALA A 382 25.19 19.15 25.38
CA ALA A 382 26.61 18.94 25.55
C ALA A 382 27.02 19.17 27.01
N ALA A 383 27.73 18.21 27.60
CA ALA A 383 28.44 18.41 28.86
C ALA A 383 29.57 19.46 28.69
N PRO A 384 30.08 20.08 29.78
CA PRO A 384 31.14 21.08 29.68
C PRO A 384 32.42 20.63 28.95
N ASN A 385 32.72 19.34 28.94
CA ASN A 385 33.86 18.77 28.21
C ASN A 385 33.56 18.43 26.74
N GLY A 386 32.32 18.66 26.28
CA GLY A 386 31.84 18.41 24.94
C GLY A 386 31.16 17.06 24.72
N ASP A 387 31.11 16.17 25.72
CA ASP A 387 30.41 14.88 25.60
C ASP A 387 28.90 15.10 25.41
N ILE A 388 28.27 14.21 24.65
CA ILE A 388 26.83 14.19 24.48
C ILE A 388 26.20 13.56 25.72
N VAL A 389 25.24 14.26 26.29
CA VAL A 389 24.37 13.76 27.36
C VAL A 389 22.94 13.79 26.85
N TYR A 390 22.15 12.81 27.23
CA TYR A 390 20.72 12.81 26.97
C TYR A 390 19.89 12.41 28.19
N ALA A 391 18.66 12.90 28.24
CA ALA A 391 17.67 12.49 29.22
C ALA A 391 17.06 11.16 28.80
N ASP A 392 17.20 10.13 29.63
CA ASP A 392 16.47 8.87 29.49
C ASP A 392 15.27 8.89 30.42
N ILE A 393 14.09 9.14 29.85
CA ILE A 393 12.85 9.22 30.62
C ILE A 393 12.51 7.86 31.27
N GLY A 394 12.88 6.74 30.64
CA GLY A 394 12.56 5.41 31.14
C GLY A 394 13.18 5.15 32.51
N SER A 395 14.49 5.39 32.64
CA SER A 395 15.19 5.24 33.93
C SER A 395 15.10 6.47 34.83
N GLY A 396 14.69 7.62 34.30
CA GLY A 396 14.73 8.89 35.00
C GLY A 396 16.17 9.42 35.19
N THR A 397 17.17 8.85 34.52
CA THR A 397 18.58 9.25 34.65
C THR A 397 19.08 9.99 33.41
N LEU A 398 20.14 10.78 33.60
CA LEU A 398 20.88 11.35 32.47
C LEU A 398 21.91 10.31 31.98
N LYS A 399 22.00 10.08 30.68
CA LYS A 399 22.95 9.17 30.07
C LYS A 399 24.03 9.99 29.36
N ARG A 400 25.28 9.87 29.82
CA ARG A 400 26.44 10.49 29.17
C ARG A 400 27.12 9.49 28.27
N LEU A 401 27.16 9.79 26.98
CA LEU A 401 27.95 9.05 26.01
C LEU A 401 29.42 9.46 26.17
N THR A 402 30.29 8.51 26.43
CA THR A 402 31.73 8.72 26.64
C THR A 402 32.53 7.93 25.63
N TYR A 403 33.72 8.42 25.29
CA TYR A 403 34.65 7.70 24.43
C TYR A 403 36.01 7.53 25.11
N THR A 404 36.53 6.31 25.12
CA THR A 404 37.89 5.99 25.61
C THR A 404 38.60 5.07 24.62
N ASP A 405 39.82 5.44 24.21
CA ASP A 405 40.68 4.60 23.37
C ASP A 405 41.17 3.39 24.19
N GLY A 406 40.60 2.21 23.93
CA GLY A 406 41.06 0.92 24.44
C GLY A 406 40.56 0.56 25.84
N ASN A 407 39.94 -0.63 25.91
CA ASN A 407 39.41 -1.34 27.08
C ASN A 407 38.50 -0.54 28.03
N GLN A 408 37.21 -0.79 27.96
CA GLN A 408 36.21 -0.27 28.88
C GLN A 408 36.26 -1.04 30.20
N ALA A 409 36.06 -0.34 31.31
CA ALA A 409 35.84 -1.04 32.57
C ALA A 409 34.47 -1.75 32.49
N PRO A 410 34.35 -2.97 33.03
CA PRO A 410 33.10 -3.70 33.02
C PRO A 410 32.04 -2.97 33.87
N VAL A 411 30.76 -3.24 33.68
CA VAL A 411 29.68 -2.74 34.53
C VAL A 411 29.40 -3.79 35.61
N ALA A 412 29.60 -3.43 36.87
CA ALA A 412 29.20 -4.25 38.00
C ALA A 412 27.69 -4.06 38.28
N LYS A 413 26.89 -5.14 38.20
CA LYS A 413 25.50 -5.18 38.67
C LYS A 413 25.34 -6.26 39.74
N ALA A 414 24.56 -5.95 40.76
CA ALA A 414 24.36 -6.78 41.93
C ALA A 414 22.89 -6.76 42.33
N THR A 415 22.29 -7.93 42.57
CA THR A 415 20.99 -8.08 43.23
C THR A 415 21.13 -8.96 44.46
N THR A 416 20.19 -8.84 45.39
CA THR A 416 20.18 -9.61 46.63
C THR A 416 18.80 -10.20 46.91
N THR A 417 18.78 -11.39 47.50
CA THR A 417 17.59 -11.97 48.13
C THR A 417 17.95 -12.40 49.55
N THR A 418 17.14 -11.99 50.52
CA THR A 418 17.40 -12.26 51.94
C THR A 418 16.42 -13.32 52.43
N ASP A 419 16.93 -14.33 53.13
CA ASP A 419 16.18 -15.16 54.05
C ASP A 419 16.37 -14.59 55.47
N PRO A 420 15.37 -13.88 56.02
CA PRO A 420 15.50 -13.19 57.30
C PRO A 420 15.57 -14.14 58.49
N GLU A 421 15.00 -15.33 58.39
CA GLU A 421 15.00 -16.34 59.47
C GLU A 421 16.40 -16.89 59.69
N THR A 422 17.13 -17.14 58.60
CA THR A 422 18.51 -17.62 58.65
C THR A 422 19.54 -16.50 58.53
N ARG A 423 19.09 -15.25 58.28
CA ARG A 423 19.93 -14.08 57.98
C ARG A 423 20.90 -14.31 56.83
N THR A 424 20.49 -15.16 55.89
CA THR A 424 21.29 -15.54 54.73
C THR A 424 20.87 -14.70 53.53
N VAL A 425 21.83 -14.03 52.92
CA VAL A 425 21.63 -13.23 51.73
C VAL A 425 22.31 -13.91 50.55
N THR A 426 21.54 -14.15 49.50
CA THR A 426 22.05 -14.60 48.20
C THR A 426 22.34 -13.37 47.36
N PHE A 427 23.56 -13.29 46.84
CA PHE A 427 24.08 -12.21 46.01
C PHE A 427 24.28 -12.74 44.59
N ASP A 428 23.67 -12.06 43.62
CA ASP A 428 23.75 -12.40 42.21
C ASP A 428 24.38 -11.22 41.44
N ALA A 429 25.50 -11.49 40.79
CA ALA A 429 26.25 -10.59 39.93
C ALA A 429 26.11 -10.92 38.44
N ALA A 430 25.24 -11.87 38.06
CA ALA A 430 25.09 -12.33 36.69
C ALA A 430 24.68 -11.22 35.71
N GLY A 431 24.14 -10.10 36.19
CA GLY A 431 23.88 -8.90 35.38
C GLY A 431 25.11 -8.04 35.07
N SER A 432 26.29 -8.38 35.60
CA SER A 432 27.52 -7.66 35.29
C SER A 432 28.05 -8.08 33.93
N HIS A 433 28.52 -7.12 33.14
CA HIS A 433 28.95 -7.33 31.76
C HIS A 433 30.14 -6.44 31.44
N ASP A 434 30.86 -6.80 30.38
CA ASP A 434 31.86 -5.93 29.78
C ASP A 434 31.38 -5.50 28.39
N PHE A 435 31.49 -4.21 28.07
CA PHE A 435 31.02 -3.66 26.80
C PHE A 435 31.89 -4.08 25.60
N ASP A 436 33.14 -4.46 25.84
CA ASP A 436 34.04 -4.99 24.82
C ASP A 436 33.89 -6.52 24.68
N GLY A 437 33.06 -7.15 25.52
CA GLY A 437 32.76 -8.59 25.51
C GLY A 437 33.80 -9.42 26.25
N ASP A 438 34.64 -8.80 27.08
CA ASP A 438 35.71 -9.48 27.79
C ASP A 438 35.20 -10.38 28.93
N PRO A 439 35.86 -11.52 29.21
CA PRO A 439 35.55 -12.36 30.36
C PRO A 439 35.75 -11.63 31.70
N LEU A 440 34.82 -11.84 32.62
CA LEU A 440 34.77 -11.14 33.91
C LEU A 440 35.23 -11.98 35.09
N THR A 441 35.79 -11.29 36.08
CA THR A 441 36.06 -11.81 37.43
C THR A 441 35.31 -11.00 38.47
N TYR A 442 34.83 -11.67 39.52
CA TYR A 442 33.90 -11.10 40.50
C TYR A 442 34.47 -11.21 41.92
N HIS A 443 34.43 -10.11 42.65
CA HIS A 443 34.84 -10.03 44.04
C HIS A 443 33.77 -9.33 44.88
N TRP A 444 33.26 -10.02 45.89
CA TRP A 444 32.29 -9.51 46.85
C TRP A 444 32.98 -9.18 48.16
N ASP A 445 32.72 -7.98 48.68
CA ASP A 445 32.93 -7.60 50.08
C ASP A 445 31.56 -7.42 50.71
N PHE A 446 31.21 -8.22 51.71
CA PHE A 446 29.87 -8.21 52.30
C PHE A 446 29.66 -7.07 53.30
N GLY A 447 30.70 -6.26 53.57
CA GLY A 447 30.65 -5.13 54.50
C GLY A 447 30.75 -5.52 55.98
N ASP A 448 30.84 -6.81 56.29
CA ASP A 448 31.03 -7.36 57.64
C ASP A 448 32.46 -7.88 57.87
N GLY A 449 33.37 -7.61 56.92
CA GLY A 449 34.75 -8.09 56.92
C GLY A 449 34.95 -9.44 56.24
N GLN A 450 33.88 -10.09 55.77
CA GLN A 450 33.97 -11.30 54.94
C GLN A 450 33.84 -10.96 53.44
N THR A 451 34.44 -11.82 52.62
CA THR A 451 34.49 -11.66 51.17
C THR A 451 34.20 -12.98 50.47
N ALA A 452 33.79 -12.92 49.21
CA ALA A 452 33.66 -14.08 48.35
C ALA A 452 34.03 -13.73 46.90
N SER A 453 34.15 -14.75 46.06
CA SER A 453 34.37 -14.56 44.62
C SER A 453 33.47 -15.49 43.83
N GLY A 454 32.93 -14.97 42.74
CA GLY A 454 32.01 -15.68 41.88
C GLY A 454 30.80 -14.84 41.51
N PRO A 455 30.14 -15.16 40.38
CA PRO A 455 28.97 -14.45 39.91
C PRO A 455 27.74 -14.67 40.81
N ASN A 456 27.70 -15.77 41.57
CA ASN A 456 26.63 -16.08 42.50
C ASN A 456 27.23 -16.59 43.80
N VAL A 457 26.92 -15.93 44.92
CA VAL A 457 27.45 -16.27 46.24
C VAL A 457 26.37 -16.11 47.31
N THR A 458 26.45 -16.89 48.38
CA THR A 458 25.56 -16.75 49.54
C THR A 458 26.39 -16.37 50.75
N HIS A 459 25.87 -15.48 51.59
CA HIS A 459 26.52 -15.08 52.83
C HIS A 459 25.52 -14.97 53.97
N THR A 460 25.88 -15.52 55.13
CA THR A 460 25.04 -15.49 56.33
C THR A 460 25.61 -14.47 57.32
N TYR A 461 24.80 -13.48 57.68
CA TYR A 461 25.19 -12.42 58.60
C TYR A 461 24.88 -12.80 60.05
N ALA A 462 25.80 -12.48 60.97
CA ALA A 462 25.62 -12.75 62.39
C ALA A 462 24.41 -11.98 62.99
N GLU A 463 23.86 -12.49 64.10
CA GLU A 463 22.83 -11.79 64.89
C GLU A 463 23.35 -10.46 65.44
N GLY A 464 22.47 -9.46 65.56
CA GLY A 464 22.77 -8.16 66.19
C GLY A 464 23.30 -7.06 65.25
N THR A 465 23.22 -7.26 63.93
CA THR A 465 23.60 -6.26 62.91
C THR A 465 22.47 -5.98 61.93
N GLU A 466 22.04 -4.73 61.88
CA GLU A 466 20.77 -4.35 61.24
C GLU A 466 20.94 -4.00 59.75
N ARG A 467 22.08 -3.43 59.35
CA ARG A 467 22.30 -2.95 57.98
C ARG A 467 23.78 -3.02 57.59
N PHE A 468 24.05 -3.53 56.39
CA PHE A 468 25.36 -3.57 55.75
C PHE A 468 25.30 -2.98 54.35
N THR A 469 26.48 -2.70 53.79
CA THR A 469 26.64 -2.38 52.38
C THR A 469 27.60 -3.40 51.79
N ALA A 470 27.09 -4.33 50.99
CA ALA A 470 27.94 -5.23 50.25
C ALA A 470 28.41 -4.54 48.96
N THR A 471 29.70 -4.65 48.66
CA THR A 471 30.31 -4.10 47.46
C THR A 471 30.71 -5.25 46.54
N LEU A 472 30.15 -5.27 45.33
CA LEU A 472 30.65 -6.08 44.24
C LEU A 472 31.70 -5.29 43.49
N THR A 473 32.86 -5.88 43.22
CA THR A 473 33.86 -5.40 42.25
C THR A 473 33.98 -6.43 41.13
N VAL A 474 33.88 -5.97 39.90
CA VAL A 474 34.01 -6.78 38.68
C VAL A 474 35.21 -6.27 37.91
N THR A 475 36.07 -7.17 37.45
CA THR A 475 37.30 -6.85 36.69
C THR A 475 37.33 -7.66 35.40
N ASP A 476 37.63 -7.01 34.29
CA ASP A 476 37.78 -7.64 32.98
C ASP A 476 39.16 -8.32 32.82
N SER A 477 39.38 -8.91 31.64
CA SER A 477 40.60 -9.65 31.32
C SER A 477 41.83 -8.76 31.05
N LEU A 478 41.61 -7.47 30.78
CA LEU A 478 42.61 -6.45 30.48
C LEU A 478 42.93 -5.57 31.71
N GLY A 479 42.29 -5.84 32.84
CA GLY A 479 42.55 -5.28 34.16
C GLY A 479 41.76 -4.04 34.52
N ALA A 480 40.77 -3.62 33.71
CA ALA A 480 39.86 -2.56 34.13
C ALA A 480 38.72 -3.13 34.99
N SER A 481 38.25 -2.33 35.94
CA SER A 481 37.32 -2.79 36.98
C SER A 481 36.28 -1.74 37.33
N SER A 482 35.09 -2.19 37.71
CA SER A 482 34.02 -1.36 38.27
C SER A 482 33.46 -2.00 39.52
N SER A 483 32.78 -1.20 40.34
CA SER A 483 32.15 -1.68 41.56
C SER A 483 30.75 -1.12 41.73
N THR A 484 29.85 -1.92 42.29
CA THR A 484 28.51 -1.49 42.71
C THR A 484 28.27 -1.88 44.16
N GLN A 485 27.35 -1.20 44.81
CA GLN A 485 27.01 -1.41 46.21
C GLN A 485 25.54 -1.78 46.35
N VAL A 486 25.25 -2.76 47.19
CA VAL A 486 23.90 -3.16 47.58
C VAL A 486 23.73 -3.04 49.07
N THR A 487 22.66 -2.36 49.48
CA THR A 487 22.26 -2.31 50.89
C THR A 487 21.71 -3.67 51.28
N VAL A 488 22.20 -4.22 52.38
CA VAL A 488 21.81 -5.53 52.89
C VAL A 488 21.21 -5.35 54.28
N VAL A 489 19.98 -5.83 54.44
CA VAL A 489 19.26 -5.79 55.71
C VAL A 489 18.92 -7.25 56.07
N PRO A 490 19.83 -7.99 56.73
CA PRO A 490 19.74 -9.45 56.83
C PRO A 490 18.52 -9.97 57.60
N GLY A 491 17.86 -9.11 58.38
CA GLY A 491 16.70 -9.48 59.21
C GLY A 491 15.36 -8.91 58.73
N ASN A 492 15.28 -8.37 57.51
CA ASN A 492 14.10 -7.68 57.00
C ASN A 492 13.49 -8.44 55.83
N HIS A 493 12.17 -8.62 55.86
CA HIS A 493 11.43 -9.30 54.80
C HIS A 493 11.29 -8.39 53.57
N THR A 494 10.93 -8.97 52.43
CA THR A 494 10.50 -8.18 51.28
C THR A 494 9.01 -7.87 51.44
N PRO A 495 8.57 -6.62 51.20
CA PRO A 495 7.16 -6.28 51.18
C PRO A 495 6.35 -7.24 50.30
N VAL A 496 5.14 -7.56 50.76
CA VAL A 496 4.16 -8.37 50.02
C VAL A 496 3.04 -7.46 49.54
N ILE A 497 2.76 -7.46 48.24
CA ILE A 497 1.58 -6.81 47.65
C ILE A 497 0.49 -7.86 47.44
N ASP A 498 -0.68 -7.64 48.02
CA ASP A 498 -1.93 -8.33 47.69
C ASP A 498 -2.79 -7.41 46.82
N ALA A 499 -2.88 -7.75 45.53
CA ALA A 499 -3.61 -6.97 44.53
C ALA A 499 -4.91 -7.66 44.11
N GLN A 500 -5.99 -6.89 44.04
CA GLN A 500 -7.28 -7.31 43.49
C GLN A 500 -7.44 -6.73 42.08
N THR A 501 -7.59 -7.61 41.09
CA THR A 501 -7.67 -7.24 39.66
C THR A 501 -8.99 -7.66 39.01
N PRO A 502 -9.33 -7.07 37.85
CA PRO A 502 -10.46 -7.48 37.03
C PRO A 502 -10.36 -8.88 36.36
N GLY A 503 -9.26 -9.62 36.55
CA GLY A 503 -9.01 -10.90 35.87
C GLY A 503 -8.70 -10.73 34.38
N ASP A 504 -9.08 -11.71 33.54
CA ASP A 504 -8.81 -11.72 32.07
C ASP A 504 -9.81 -10.86 31.27
N ARG A 505 -10.41 -9.85 31.91
CA ARG A 505 -11.38 -8.97 31.26
C ARG A 505 -10.69 -8.08 30.23
N THR A 506 -11.35 -7.89 29.10
CA THR A 506 -10.98 -6.89 28.08
C THR A 506 -11.80 -5.62 28.23
N PHE A 507 -11.27 -4.48 27.78
CA PHE A 507 -11.84 -3.16 28.02
C PHE A 507 -12.13 -2.39 26.73
N ALA A 508 -13.26 -1.69 26.69
CA ALA A 508 -13.57 -0.71 25.65
C ALA A 508 -12.92 0.65 26.00
N VAL A 509 -12.72 1.51 24.99
CA VAL A 509 -12.21 2.87 25.20
C VAL A 509 -13.08 3.62 26.21
N GLY A 510 -12.45 4.29 27.17
CA GLY A 510 -13.10 5.03 28.24
C GLY A 510 -13.65 4.15 29.39
N GLU A 511 -13.65 2.83 29.25
CA GLU A 511 -14.09 1.92 30.31
C GLU A 511 -13.08 1.94 31.47
N PRO A 512 -13.50 2.18 32.73
CA PRO A 512 -12.56 2.32 33.83
C PRO A 512 -11.93 0.98 34.22
N VAL A 513 -10.60 0.92 34.16
CA VAL A 513 -9.79 -0.14 34.76
C VAL A 513 -9.64 0.17 36.25
N ARG A 514 -10.26 -0.65 37.11
CA ARG A 514 -10.29 -0.46 38.56
C ARG A 514 -9.41 -1.51 39.24
N LEU A 515 -8.42 -1.05 40.00
CA LEU A 515 -7.45 -1.87 40.70
C LEU A 515 -7.40 -1.47 42.18
N SER A 516 -7.06 -2.42 43.04
CA SER A 516 -6.71 -2.10 44.42
C SER A 516 -5.59 -3.01 44.89
N ALA A 517 -4.72 -2.48 45.74
CA ALA A 517 -3.65 -3.24 46.35
C ALA A 517 -3.46 -2.81 47.79
N THR A 518 -3.15 -3.78 48.63
CA THR A 518 -2.60 -3.54 49.97
C THR A 518 -1.18 -4.09 50.00
N ALA A 519 -0.27 -3.34 50.60
CA ALA A 519 1.10 -3.81 50.84
C ALA A 519 1.31 -4.02 52.33
N THR A 520 1.96 -5.11 52.69
CA THR A 520 2.39 -5.38 54.07
C THR A 520 3.82 -5.87 54.08
N ASP A 521 4.58 -5.41 55.06
CA ASP A 521 5.86 -5.98 55.42
C ASP A 521 5.77 -6.58 56.85
N ALA A 522 6.59 -7.60 57.13
CA ALA A 522 6.53 -8.32 58.40
C ALA A 522 7.00 -7.46 59.58
N GLU A 523 7.96 -6.56 59.35
CA GLU A 523 8.54 -5.67 60.35
C GLU A 523 7.76 -4.35 60.44
N ASP A 524 7.35 -3.78 59.30
CA ASP A 524 6.71 -2.46 59.23
C ASP A 524 5.17 -2.49 59.26
N GLY A 525 4.55 -3.65 59.05
CA GLY A 525 3.10 -3.76 58.94
C GLY A 525 2.58 -3.15 57.63
N PRO A 526 1.44 -2.44 57.62
CA PRO A 526 0.87 -1.87 56.40
C PRO A 526 1.77 -0.79 55.77
N LEU A 527 2.04 -0.91 54.47
CA LEU A 527 2.83 0.03 53.68
C LEU A 527 1.96 0.82 52.69
N GLY A 528 2.45 1.99 52.29
CA GLY A 528 1.86 2.77 51.19
C GLY A 528 2.09 2.08 49.84
N VAL A 529 1.14 2.26 48.91
CA VAL A 529 1.23 1.75 47.54
C VAL A 529 1.28 2.93 46.58
N HIS A 530 2.28 2.93 45.72
CA HIS A 530 2.42 3.83 44.58
C HIS A 530 2.03 3.11 43.29
N TRP A 531 1.08 3.65 42.53
CA TRP A 531 0.69 3.14 41.22
C TRP A 531 1.30 3.98 40.10
N GLN A 532 1.75 3.31 39.04
CA GLN A 532 2.10 3.92 37.76
C GLN A 532 1.37 3.18 36.64
N ALA A 533 0.57 3.91 35.87
CA ALA A 533 0.02 3.40 34.63
C ALA A 533 0.92 3.71 33.44
N THR A 534 0.93 2.79 32.49
CA THR A 534 1.72 2.90 31.27
C THR A 534 0.89 2.39 30.11
N VAL A 535 0.66 3.21 29.10
CA VAL A 535 0.09 2.73 27.83
C VAL A 535 1.22 2.10 27.04
N LEU A 536 1.07 0.86 26.60
CA LEU A 536 1.99 0.20 25.68
C LEU A 536 1.38 0.18 24.29
N HIS A 537 2.03 0.82 23.33
CA HIS A 537 1.70 0.77 21.90
C HIS A 537 2.54 -0.29 21.24
N CYS A 538 1.89 -1.32 20.73
CA CYS A 538 2.51 -2.49 20.15
C CYS A 538 1.96 -2.73 18.73
N PRO A 539 2.44 -1.98 17.72
CA PRO A 539 2.10 -2.26 16.32
C PRO A 539 2.40 -3.73 15.95
N GLU A 540 3.45 -4.26 16.58
CA GLU A 540 3.76 -5.69 16.71
C GLU A 540 4.30 -5.94 18.13
N GLU A 541 4.15 -7.17 18.63
CA GLU A 541 4.51 -7.50 20.01
C GLU A 541 6.02 -7.39 20.31
N ALA A 542 6.85 -7.41 19.26
CA ALA A 542 8.29 -7.20 19.36
C ALA A 542 8.71 -5.72 19.37
N THR A 543 7.80 -4.77 19.11
CA THR A 543 8.09 -3.33 18.93
C THR A 543 7.27 -2.43 19.82
N CYS A 544 6.86 -2.94 20.97
CA CYS A 544 6.15 -2.15 21.95
C CYS A 544 6.99 -0.94 22.40
N HIS A 545 6.41 0.25 22.39
CA HIS A 545 6.88 1.37 23.21
C HIS A 545 5.81 1.76 24.22
N ALA A 546 6.21 2.45 25.27
CA ALA A 546 5.34 2.64 26.42
C ALA A 546 5.29 4.10 26.82
N HIS A 547 4.13 4.72 26.99
CA HIS A 547 3.99 6.06 27.55
C HIS A 547 3.54 5.96 29.00
N PRO A 548 4.36 6.39 29.97
CA PRO A 548 3.89 6.54 31.34
C PRO A 548 2.78 7.59 31.37
N THR A 549 1.63 7.24 31.94
CA THR A 549 0.51 8.16 32.10
C THR A 549 0.35 8.54 33.57
N GLU A 550 -0.79 8.27 34.19
CA GLU A 550 -1.14 8.66 35.55
C GLU A 550 -0.39 7.82 36.59
N SER A 551 -0.01 8.49 37.68
CA SER A 551 0.56 7.86 38.86
C SER A 551 -0.14 8.35 40.11
N ALA A 552 -0.29 7.51 41.14
CA ALA A 552 -0.88 7.94 42.40
C ALA A 552 -0.41 7.10 43.61
N ASP A 553 -0.25 7.76 44.76
CA ASP A 553 -0.04 7.10 46.05
C ASP A 553 -1.40 6.80 46.69
N SER A 554 -1.91 5.59 46.50
CA SER A 554 -3.25 5.21 46.94
C SER A 554 -3.44 3.67 46.99
N PRO A 555 -4.22 3.12 47.93
CA PRO A 555 -4.59 1.70 47.94
C PRO A 555 -5.52 1.31 46.78
N THR A 556 -6.18 2.28 46.14
CA THR A 556 -7.04 2.07 44.98
C THR A 556 -6.59 2.94 43.81
N PHE A 557 -6.62 2.39 42.60
CA PHE A 557 -6.26 3.09 41.38
C PHE A 557 -7.34 2.87 40.32
N GLU A 558 -7.68 3.94 39.61
CA GLU A 558 -8.66 3.93 38.54
C GLU A 558 -8.15 4.77 37.38
N GLN A 559 -8.22 4.22 36.19
CA GLN A 559 -7.94 4.95 34.97
C GLN A 559 -8.84 4.44 33.84
N PRO A 560 -9.42 5.32 33.02
CA PRO A 560 -10.10 4.91 31.79
C PRO A 560 -9.16 4.17 30.85
N PHE A 561 -9.65 3.11 30.21
CA PHE A 561 -8.90 2.43 29.15
C PHE A 561 -8.73 3.38 27.96
N THR A 562 -7.53 3.40 27.39
CA THR A 562 -7.17 4.40 26.38
C THR A 562 -7.66 4.05 24.99
N ASP A 563 -7.77 5.08 24.15
CA ASP A 563 -8.04 4.98 22.72
C ASP A 563 -6.73 4.65 22.01
N HIS A 564 -6.47 3.36 21.78
CA HIS A 564 -5.50 2.95 20.77
C HIS A 564 -5.75 1.50 20.31
N PRO A 565 -5.89 1.26 19.00
CA PRO A 565 -6.20 -0.05 18.43
C PRO A 565 -5.05 -1.07 18.53
N ASP A 566 -3.83 -0.64 18.85
CA ASP A 566 -2.64 -1.47 19.05
C ASP A 566 -2.09 -1.35 20.48
N SER A 567 -2.88 -0.80 21.42
CA SER A 567 -2.43 -0.60 22.78
C SER A 567 -3.02 -1.55 23.80
N ARG A 568 -2.22 -1.82 24.82
CA ARG A 568 -2.66 -2.34 26.12
C ARG A 568 -2.19 -1.38 27.20
N MET A 569 -2.76 -1.49 28.38
CA MET A 569 -2.33 -0.67 29.52
C MET A 569 -1.74 -1.54 30.61
N GLU A 570 -0.56 -1.16 31.11
CA GLU A 570 0.11 -1.80 32.22
C GLU A 570 0.02 -0.92 33.46
N PHE A 571 -0.35 -1.53 34.59
CA PHE A 571 -0.54 -0.86 35.86
C PHE A 571 0.40 -1.48 36.89
N THR A 572 1.42 -0.74 37.30
CA THR A 572 2.44 -1.22 38.24
C THR A 572 2.24 -0.60 39.62
N ALA A 573 1.92 -1.42 40.61
CA ALA A 573 1.94 -1.06 42.03
C ALA A 573 3.35 -1.29 42.60
N THR A 574 3.86 -0.32 43.35
CA THR A 574 5.15 -0.38 44.05
C THR A 574 4.93 -0.09 45.53
N ALA A 575 5.53 -0.90 46.41
CA ALA A 575 5.57 -0.64 47.85
C ALA A 575 7.00 -0.66 48.34
N THR A 576 7.36 0.31 49.19
CA THR A 576 8.69 0.46 49.78
C THR A 576 8.57 0.46 51.29
N ASP A 577 9.39 -0.35 51.97
CA ASP A 577 9.43 -0.39 53.43
C ASP A 577 10.30 0.72 54.04
N SER A 578 10.35 0.78 55.38
CA SER A 578 11.15 1.78 56.11
C SER A 578 12.66 1.61 55.94
N GLN A 579 13.09 0.43 55.50
CA GLN A 579 14.48 0.11 55.23
C GLN A 579 14.90 0.33 53.76
N GLY A 580 13.96 0.69 52.91
CA GLY A 580 14.15 1.00 51.49
C GLY A 580 14.04 -0.22 50.56
N VAL A 581 13.56 -1.37 51.03
CA VAL A 581 13.29 -2.55 50.17
C VAL A 581 11.99 -2.33 49.42
N THR A 582 12.01 -2.57 48.10
CA THR A 582 10.88 -2.34 47.20
C THR A 582 10.33 -3.64 46.64
N THR A 583 9.01 -3.76 46.53
CA THR A 583 8.32 -4.83 45.76
C THR A 583 7.38 -4.21 44.73
N THR A 584 7.12 -4.92 43.63
CA THR A 584 6.22 -4.46 42.57
C THR A 584 5.23 -5.53 42.11
N PHE A 585 4.04 -5.12 41.68
CA PHE A 585 3.03 -5.94 41.02
C PHE A 585 2.55 -5.24 39.75
N THR A 586 2.44 -5.95 38.63
CA THR A 586 1.95 -5.38 37.35
C THR A 586 0.70 -6.12 36.86
N TYR A 587 -0.35 -5.37 36.50
CA TYR A 587 -1.54 -5.86 35.82
C TYR A 587 -1.62 -5.29 34.40
N THR A 588 -1.95 -6.13 33.42
CA THR A 588 -2.12 -5.73 32.02
C THR A 588 -3.61 -5.75 31.64
N ALA A 589 -4.17 -4.60 31.29
CA ALA A 589 -5.49 -4.48 30.71
C ALA A 589 -5.40 -4.62 29.19
N TRP A 590 -6.20 -5.52 28.62
CA TRP A 590 -6.26 -5.77 27.18
C TRP A 590 -7.48 -5.10 26.53
N PRO A 591 -7.37 -4.63 25.28
CA PRO A 591 -8.49 -4.04 24.56
C PRO A 591 -9.55 -5.09 24.23
N ARG A 592 -10.81 -4.66 24.16
CA ARG A 592 -11.91 -5.41 23.57
C ARG A 592 -12.05 -4.98 22.12
N GLU A 593 -11.71 -5.85 21.20
CA GLU A 593 -11.63 -5.54 19.78
C GLU A 593 -12.77 -6.16 18.96
N HIS A 594 -13.13 -5.47 17.89
CA HIS A 594 -14.05 -5.92 16.85
C HIS A 594 -13.44 -5.68 15.48
N ARG A 595 -13.84 -6.48 14.49
CA ARG A 595 -13.31 -6.39 13.13
C ARG A 595 -14.00 -5.27 12.35
N LEU A 596 -13.23 -4.30 11.86
CA LEU A 596 -13.67 -3.36 10.84
C LEU A 596 -13.20 -3.84 9.46
N ALA A 597 -14.11 -3.86 8.47
CA ALA A 597 -13.79 -4.13 7.07
C ALA A 597 -14.46 -3.14 6.12
N LEU A 598 -13.76 -2.78 5.06
CA LEU A 598 -14.22 -1.94 3.97
C LEU A 598 -14.46 -2.81 2.74
N ASP A 599 -15.60 -2.60 2.08
CA ASP A 599 -15.99 -3.27 0.85
C ASP A 599 -16.47 -2.25 -0.19
N SER A 600 -16.61 -2.65 -1.44
CA SER A 600 -17.21 -1.81 -2.47
C SER A 600 -17.93 -2.60 -3.55
N ASN A 601 -18.96 -1.99 -4.13
CA ASN A 601 -19.70 -2.55 -5.27
C ASN A 601 -18.87 -2.64 -6.57
N VAL A 602 -17.73 -1.93 -6.63
CA VAL A 602 -16.73 -2.01 -7.71
C VAL A 602 -15.33 -2.10 -7.09
N PRO A 603 -14.32 -2.66 -7.77
CA PRO A 603 -12.95 -2.60 -7.28
C PRO A 603 -12.48 -1.14 -7.09
N ALA A 604 -12.23 -0.75 -5.85
CA ALA A 604 -11.85 0.61 -5.47
C ALA A 604 -10.75 0.58 -4.40
N ALA A 605 -9.95 1.65 -4.34
CA ALA A 605 -9.02 1.86 -3.24
C ALA A 605 -9.80 2.41 -2.04
N LEU A 606 -9.80 1.64 -0.95
CA LEU A 606 -10.44 1.96 0.33
C LEU A 606 -9.38 1.84 1.42
N GLU A 607 -9.40 2.75 2.38
CA GLU A 607 -8.36 2.82 3.40
C GLU A 607 -8.99 3.06 4.77
N ILE A 608 -8.63 2.23 5.74
CA ILE A 608 -8.82 2.50 7.17
C ILE A 608 -7.60 3.32 7.61
N ALA A 609 -7.83 4.58 7.96
CA ALA A 609 -6.86 5.42 8.64
C ALA A 609 -7.02 5.17 10.15
N SER A 610 -6.24 4.22 10.65
CA SER A 610 -6.07 3.95 12.07
C SER A 610 -4.57 3.89 12.40
N GLU A 611 -4.22 4.27 13.62
CA GLU A 611 -2.88 4.08 14.14
C GLU A 611 -2.54 2.58 14.31
N GLY A 612 -1.25 2.23 14.34
CA GLY A 612 -0.77 0.87 14.66
C GLY A 612 -0.62 -0.10 13.47
N GLY A 613 -0.79 0.37 12.24
CA GLY A 613 -0.70 -0.46 11.04
C GLY A 613 0.72 -0.75 10.54
N GLY A 614 1.61 -1.34 11.34
CA GLY A 614 2.98 -1.69 10.93
C GLY A 614 3.05 -2.35 9.54
N GLY A 615 3.80 -1.73 8.63
CA GLY A 615 4.02 -2.20 7.26
C GLY A 615 4.31 -1.05 6.30
N GLY A 616 5.58 -0.89 5.91
CA GLY A 616 6.02 0.13 4.96
C GLY A 616 5.21 0.12 3.65
N ALA A 617 5.01 1.33 3.13
CA ALA A 617 4.06 1.73 2.07
C ALA A 617 2.60 1.76 2.53
N SER A 618 1.98 2.93 2.38
CA SER A 618 0.56 3.24 2.63
C SER A 618 -0.40 2.48 1.71
N THR A 619 -0.32 1.15 1.66
CA THR A 619 -1.42 0.35 1.13
C THR A 619 -2.49 0.33 2.21
N GLY A 620 -3.47 1.24 2.10
CA GLY A 620 -4.59 1.30 3.03
C GLY A 620 -5.15 -0.09 3.31
N ARG A 621 -5.22 -0.44 4.59
CA ARG A 621 -5.80 -1.71 5.00
C ARG A 621 -7.31 -1.62 4.76
N SER A 622 -7.88 -2.62 4.09
CA SER A 622 -9.33 -2.74 3.93
C SER A 622 -9.96 -3.56 5.06
N ALA A 623 -9.19 -4.10 5.99
CA ALA A 623 -9.71 -4.70 7.23
C ALA A 623 -8.67 -4.69 8.36
N THR A 624 -9.12 -4.46 9.60
CA THR A 624 -8.29 -4.53 10.82
C THR A 624 -9.14 -4.81 12.05
N GLN A 625 -8.51 -5.22 13.17
CA GLN A 625 -9.14 -5.19 14.49
C GLN A 625 -9.07 -3.76 15.04
N VAL A 626 -10.13 -3.35 15.73
CA VAL A 626 -10.26 -2.02 16.32
C VAL A 626 -10.91 -2.16 17.69
N THR A 627 -10.37 -1.48 18.71
CA THR A 627 -10.96 -1.44 20.05
C THR A 627 -12.37 -0.82 20.03
N GLU A 628 -13.32 -1.44 20.71
CA GLU A 628 -14.67 -0.91 20.95
C GLU A 628 -14.59 0.50 21.55
N GLY A 629 -15.33 1.47 20.98
CA GLY A 629 -15.31 2.86 21.41
C GLY A 629 -14.18 3.74 20.82
N ALA A 630 -13.22 3.15 20.08
CA ALA A 630 -12.16 3.93 19.42
C ALA A 630 -12.71 4.75 18.24
N GLN A 631 -12.15 5.93 18.01
CA GLN A 631 -12.45 6.71 16.80
C GLN A 631 -11.64 6.19 15.62
N VAL A 632 -12.31 5.89 14.50
CA VAL A 632 -11.65 5.39 13.29
C VAL A 632 -12.02 6.24 12.11
N SER A 633 -11.01 6.67 11.34
CA SER A 633 -11.21 7.32 10.05
C SER A 633 -11.18 6.28 8.94
N VAL A 634 -12.10 6.39 7.98
CA VAL A 634 -12.09 5.59 6.75
C VAL A 634 -12.17 6.51 5.55
N SER A 635 -11.58 6.09 4.44
CA SER A 635 -11.63 6.81 3.19
C SER A 635 -11.91 5.91 1.99
N ALA A 636 -12.62 6.47 1.01
CA ALA A 636 -12.83 5.87 -0.30
C ALA A 636 -12.26 6.77 -1.40
N ALA A 637 -11.62 6.21 -2.42
CA ALA A 637 -11.12 6.96 -3.58
C ALA A 637 -12.28 7.69 -4.32
N ALA A 638 -12.02 8.85 -4.94
CA ALA A 638 -13.07 9.56 -5.68
C ALA A 638 -13.53 8.79 -6.92
N VAL A 639 -12.58 8.12 -7.57
CA VAL A 639 -12.80 7.31 -8.76
C VAL A 639 -12.29 5.90 -8.48
N ALA A 640 -13.07 4.89 -8.84
CA ALA A 640 -12.70 3.49 -8.67
C ALA A 640 -11.52 3.09 -9.57
N LEU A 641 -11.02 1.86 -9.41
CA LEU A 641 -9.86 1.36 -10.15
C LEU A 641 -10.11 1.19 -11.66
N ASP A 642 -11.37 1.22 -12.09
CA ASP A 642 -11.76 1.24 -13.51
C ASP A 642 -11.54 2.62 -14.18
N GLY A 643 -11.23 3.65 -13.40
CA GLY A 643 -11.00 5.01 -13.87
C GLY A 643 -12.24 5.78 -14.31
N ALA A 644 -13.45 5.26 -14.05
CA ALA A 644 -14.71 5.86 -14.53
C ALA A 644 -15.87 5.82 -13.52
N SER A 645 -15.91 4.84 -12.62
CA SER A 645 -16.94 4.79 -11.57
C SER A 645 -16.62 5.82 -10.50
N GLU A 646 -17.59 6.67 -10.14
CA GLU A 646 -17.43 7.78 -9.20
C GLU A 646 -18.04 7.44 -7.84
N PHE A 647 -17.36 7.77 -6.74
CA PHE A 647 -17.89 7.54 -5.40
C PHE A 647 -19.20 8.32 -5.24
N ALA A 648 -20.26 7.63 -4.84
CA ALA A 648 -21.56 8.24 -4.60
C ALA A 648 -21.80 8.44 -3.10
N GLU A 649 -21.74 7.35 -2.34
CA GLU A 649 -22.01 7.34 -0.90
C GLU A 649 -21.52 6.02 -0.27
N TRP A 650 -21.47 5.97 1.05
CA TRP A 650 -21.40 4.74 1.82
C TRP A 650 -22.80 4.13 1.95
N ALA A 651 -22.89 2.80 2.06
CA ALA A 651 -24.17 2.08 2.13
C ALA A 651 -25.02 2.42 3.38
N ASP A 652 -24.44 3.06 4.39
CA ASP A 652 -25.15 3.60 5.56
C ASP A 652 -25.68 5.03 5.34
N GLY A 653 -25.51 5.60 4.14
CA GLY A 653 -26.06 6.88 3.70
C GLY A 653 -25.13 8.09 3.80
N SER A 654 -23.86 7.91 4.15
CA SER A 654 -22.91 9.03 4.18
C SER A 654 -22.35 9.35 2.80
N SER A 655 -22.43 10.62 2.39
CA SER A 655 -21.81 11.13 1.15
C SER A 655 -20.36 11.61 1.34
N GLU A 656 -19.83 11.56 2.57
CA GLU A 656 -18.45 11.97 2.85
C GLU A 656 -17.48 10.84 2.50
N ARG A 657 -16.60 11.10 1.52
CA ARG A 657 -15.55 10.15 1.11
C ARG A 657 -14.63 9.77 2.27
N VAL A 658 -14.24 10.75 3.07
CA VAL A 658 -13.42 10.58 4.28
C VAL A 658 -14.33 10.88 5.45
N ARG A 659 -14.45 9.95 6.39
CA ARG A 659 -15.29 10.12 7.57
C ARG A 659 -14.69 9.41 8.78
N THR A 660 -14.99 9.95 9.95
CA THR A 660 -14.63 9.35 11.24
C THR A 660 -15.90 8.87 11.95
N PHE A 661 -15.81 7.72 12.62
CA PHE A 661 -16.88 7.19 13.45
C PHE A 661 -16.31 6.38 14.62
N GLU A 662 -17.13 6.18 15.65
CA GLU A 662 -16.80 5.36 16.81
C GLU A 662 -17.04 3.87 16.51
N MET A 663 -16.07 3.02 16.83
CA MET A 663 -16.20 1.58 16.65
C MET A 663 -17.26 1.01 17.58
N ALA A 664 -18.23 0.30 17.00
CA ALA A 664 -19.34 -0.31 17.73
C ALA A 664 -18.91 -1.54 18.56
N ASP A 665 -19.83 -2.07 19.37
CA ASP A 665 -19.68 -3.28 20.17
C ASP A 665 -19.83 -4.59 19.35
N ALA A 666 -19.58 -4.53 18.05
CA ALA A 666 -19.65 -5.64 17.11
C ALA A 666 -18.80 -5.40 15.85
N ASP A 667 -18.51 -6.46 15.11
CA ASP A 667 -17.87 -6.37 13.79
C ASP A 667 -18.65 -5.45 12.83
N VAL A 668 -17.92 -4.58 12.11
CA VAL A 668 -18.48 -3.59 11.17
C VAL A 668 -17.97 -3.85 9.76
N VAL A 669 -18.87 -3.84 8.78
CA VAL A 669 -18.53 -3.79 7.36
C VAL A 669 -19.11 -2.50 6.75
N LEU A 670 -18.25 -1.63 6.24
CA LEU A 670 -18.65 -0.43 5.51
C LEU A 670 -18.47 -0.65 4.01
N THR A 671 -19.56 -0.50 3.26
CA THR A 671 -19.53 -0.68 1.80
C THR A 671 -19.58 0.68 1.09
N ALA A 672 -18.52 1.03 0.35
CA ALA A 672 -18.49 2.19 -0.52
C ALA A 672 -19.26 1.90 -1.82
N LEU A 673 -20.25 2.73 -2.13
CA LEU A 673 -21.06 2.64 -3.33
C LEU A 673 -20.57 3.65 -4.35
N TYR A 674 -20.09 3.13 -5.48
CA TYR A 674 -19.73 3.92 -6.65
C TYR A 674 -20.86 3.87 -7.68
N SER A 675 -21.14 5.02 -8.28
CA SER A 675 -21.99 5.14 -9.45
C SER A 675 -21.20 4.72 -10.68
N THR A 676 -21.53 3.56 -11.26
CA THR A 676 -20.84 3.01 -12.41
C THR A 676 -21.20 3.75 -13.71
N PRO A 677 -20.40 3.66 -14.77
CA PRO A 677 -20.74 4.29 -16.06
C PRO A 677 -22.07 3.81 -16.67
N VAL A 678 -22.53 2.60 -16.36
CA VAL A 678 -23.85 2.08 -16.77
C VAL A 678 -24.95 2.78 -15.96
N ALA A 679 -24.79 2.87 -14.63
CA ALA A 679 -25.74 3.57 -13.76
C ALA A 679 -25.82 5.07 -14.09
N GLN A 680 -24.67 5.73 -14.26
CA GLN A 680 -24.56 7.14 -14.65
C GLN A 680 -25.28 7.40 -16.00
N ARG A 681 -25.01 6.56 -17.03
CA ARG A 681 -25.66 6.70 -18.34
C ARG A 681 -27.17 6.56 -18.23
N TYR A 682 -27.67 5.52 -17.57
CA TYR A 682 -29.11 5.30 -17.39
C TYR A 682 -29.78 6.41 -16.58
N ALA A 683 -29.13 6.95 -15.54
CA ALA A 683 -29.67 8.05 -14.73
C ALA A 683 -29.68 9.40 -15.48
N SER A 684 -28.68 9.65 -16.32
CA SER A 684 -28.52 10.91 -17.05
C SER A 684 -29.38 11.01 -18.33
N ASP A 685 -29.69 9.89 -18.98
CA ASP A 685 -30.30 9.88 -20.32
C ASP A 685 -31.77 9.39 -20.30
N PRO A 686 -32.76 10.28 -20.45
CA PRO A 686 -34.18 9.89 -20.45
C PRO A 686 -34.59 9.07 -21.68
N ASP A 687 -33.91 9.22 -22.82
CA ASP A 687 -34.23 8.48 -24.05
C ASP A 687 -33.80 7.02 -23.91
N VAL A 688 -32.62 6.77 -23.32
CA VAL A 688 -32.16 5.42 -23.00
C VAL A 688 -33.10 4.72 -22.01
N ARG A 689 -33.62 5.45 -21.00
CA ARG A 689 -34.62 4.88 -20.07
C ARG A 689 -35.93 4.52 -20.78
N ALA A 690 -36.45 5.43 -21.61
CA ALA A 690 -37.67 5.17 -22.36
C ALA A 690 -37.50 3.99 -23.33
N LEU A 691 -36.30 3.81 -23.88
CA LEU A 691 -35.97 2.75 -24.81
C LEU A 691 -35.83 1.37 -24.13
N LEU A 692 -35.14 1.32 -23.00
CA LEU A 692 -34.78 0.06 -22.34
C LEU A 692 -35.81 -0.41 -21.31
N GLY A 693 -36.62 0.51 -20.77
CA GLY A 693 -37.53 0.23 -19.66
C GLY A 693 -36.78 0.08 -18.33
N GLU A 694 -37.48 -0.46 -17.33
CA GLU A 694 -36.90 -0.59 -16.00
C GLU A 694 -35.83 -1.70 -15.93
N PRO A 695 -34.86 -1.60 -15.01
CA PRO A 695 -33.88 -2.66 -14.83
C PRO A 695 -34.53 -3.95 -14.29
N THR A 696 -34.14 -5.09 -14.85
CA THR A 696 -34.68 -6.42 -14.49
C THR A 696 -33.80 -7.19 -13.50
N GLY A 697 -32.63 -6.64 -13.14
CA GLY A 697 -31.70 -7.23 -12.19
C GLY A 697 -30.60 -6.27 -11.75
N PRO A 698 -29.68 -6.72 -10.87
CA PRO A 698 -28.50 -5.95 -10.51
C PRO A 698 -27.57 -5.78 -11.71
N GLU A 699 -26.70 -4.78 -11.63
CA GLU A 699 -25.58 -4.66 -12.55
C GLU A 699 -24.56 -5.79 -12.31
N VAL A 700 -23.92 -6.26 -13.39
CA VAL A 700 -22.96 -7.35 -13.36
C VAL A 700 -21.62 -6.84 -13.89
N ILE A 701 -20.56 -7.09 -13.11
CA ILE A 701 -19.18 -6.80 -13.48
C ILE A 701 -18.52 -8.12 -13.87
N ASP A 702 -18.10 -8.24 -15.14
CA ASP A 702 -17.49 -9.43 -15.71
C ASP A 702 -16.13 -9.07 -16.32
N GLY A 703 -15.10 -9.08 -15.46
CA GLY A 703 -13.79 -8.54 -15.81
C GLY A 703 -13.87 -7.02 -16.05
N GLY A 704 -13.40 -6.55 -17.21
CA GLY A 704 -13.48 -5.14 -17.60
C GLY A 704 -14.78 -4.72 -18.29
N VAL A 705 -15.83 -5.54 -18.24
CA VAL A 705 -17.13 -5.27 -18.89
C VAL A 705 -18.23 -5.21 -17.84
N TYR A 706 -18.94 -4.09 -17.81
CA TYR A 706 -20.01 -3.85 -16.86
C TYR A 706 -21.31 -3.86 -17.64
N TYR A 707 -22.34 -4.56 -17.17
CA TYR A 707 -23.60 -4.56 -17.88
C TYR A 707 -24.80 -4.76 -16.98
N ARG A 708 -25.94 -4.22 -17.40
CA ARG A 708 -27.22 -4.39 -16.71
C ARG A 708 -28.31 -4.76 -17.69
N SER A 709 -29.20 -5.66 -17.27
CA SER A 709 -30.38 -6.05 -18.05
C SER A 709 -31.58 -5.18 -17.68
N TYR A 710 -32.36 -4.85 -18.71
CA TYR A 710 -33.57 -4.06 -18.65
C TYR A 710 -34.70 -4.81 -19.38
N GLU A 711 -35.93 -4.31 -19.30
CA GLU A 711 -37.11 -4.95 -19.90
C GLU A 711 -36.98 -5.17 -21.42
N HIS A 712 -36.28 -4.28 -22.12
CA HIS A 712 -36.21 -4.27 -23.59
C HIS A 712 -34.78 -4.37 -24.16
N GLY A 713 -33.77 -4.56 -23.31
CA GLY A 713 -32.39 -4.65 -23.74
C GLY A 713 -31.36 -4.69 -22.62
N ARG A 714 -30.12 -4.33 -22.95
CA ARG A 714 -28.98 -4.23 -22.02
C ARG A 714 -28.17 -2.98 -22.29
N LEU A 715 -27.67 -2.34 -21.23
CA LEU A 715 -26.54 -1.41 -21.30
C LEU A 715 -25.26 -2.15 -20.96
N TYR A 716 -24.20 -1.84 -21.70
CA TYR A 716 -22.85 -2.34 -21.48
C TYR A 716 -21.89 -1.17 -21.38
N TRP A 717 -20.92 -1.24 -20.49
CA TRP A 717 -19.74 -0.37 -20.50
C TRP A 717 -18.48 -1.21 -20.64
N SER A 718 -17.52 -0.66 -21.37
CA SER A 718 -16.13 -1.11 -21.41
C SER A 718 -15.22 0.10 -21.57
N GLN A 719 -14.02 0.03 -21.02
CA GLN A 719 -13.08 1.15 -21.05
C GLN A 719 -12.79 1.71 -22.46
N PRO A 720 -12.60 0.89 -23.52
CA PRO A 720 -12.29 1.42 -24.86
C PRO A 720 -13.49 2.05 -25.57
N ALA A 721 -14.71 1.59 -25.30
CA ALA A 721 -15.91 2.00 -26.03
C ALA A 721 -16.81 2.97 -25.27
N GLY A 722 -16.76 2.99 -23.94
CA GLY A 722 -17.76 3.67 -23.11
C GLY A 722 -19.06 2.86 -22.98
N THR A 723 -20.15 3.54 -22.62
CA THR A 723 -21.44 2.90 -22.34
C THR A 723 -22.34 2.89 -23.59
N HIS A 724 -22.81 1.70 -24.01
CA HIS A 724 -23.66 1.50 -25.18
C HIS A 724 -24.80 0.52 -24.94
N GLU A 725 -25.96 0.77 -25.55
CA GLU A 725 -27.12 -0.12 -25.47
C GLU A 725 -27.26 -1.09 -26.65
N VAL A 726 -27.87 -2.23 -26.34
CA VAL A 726 -28.36 -3.21 -27.32
C VAL A 726 -29.80 -3.55 -26.96
N HIS A 727 -30.74 -3.44 -27.90
CA HIS A 727 -32.17 -3.66 -27.62
C HIS A 727 -32.89 -4.45 -28.72
N GLY A 728 -34.13 -4.86 -28.43
CA GLY A 728 -35.02 -5.55 -29.37
C GLY A 728 -34.42 -6.83 -29.99
N PRO A 729 -34.75 -7.15 -31.26
CA PRO A 729 -34.29 -8.38 -31.90
C PRO A 729 -32.76 -8.54 -32.00
N ILE A 730 -32.02 -7.43 -31.98
CA ILE A 730 -30.55 -7.47 -31.98
C ILE A 730 -30.05 -7.93 -30.61
N ALA A 731 -30.64 -7.44 -29.52
CA ALA A 731 -30.31 -7.90 -28.17
C ALA A 731 -30.60 -9.39 -28.01
N ASP A 732 -31.76 -9.86 -28.44
CA ASP A 732 -32.14 -11.29 -28.36
C ASP A 732 -31.12 -12.17 -29.09
N LYS A 733 -30.71 -11.76 -30.30
CA LYS A 733 -29.70 -12.47 -31.08
C LYS A 733 -28.33 -12.42 -30.42
N TYR A 734 -27.89 -11.24 -29.99
CA TYR A 734 -26.60 -11.05 -29.34
C TYR A 734 -26.49 -11.90 -28.07
N VAL A 735 -27.51 -11.90 -27.21
CA VAL A 735 -27.57 -12.75 -26.02
C VAL A 735 -27.61 -14.23 -26.38
N GLY A 736 -28.43 -14.62 -27.38
CA GLY A 736 -28.50 -16.00 -27.85
C GLY A 736 -27.20 -16.56 -28.43
N LEU A 737 -26.32 -15.69 -28.95
CA LEU A 737 -24.98 -16.05 -29.42
C LEU A 737 -23.93 -16.13 -28.30
N GLY A 738 -24.29 -15.80 -27.05
CA GLY A 738 -23.37 -15.76 -25.90
C GLY A 738 -22.90 -14.36 -25.49
N ALA A 739 -23.54 -13.29 -26.00
CA ALA A 739 -23.31 -11.90 -25.64
C ALA A 739 -21.81 -11.49 -25.74
N HIS A 740 -21.34 -10.68 -24.78
CA HIS A 740 -19.99 -10.12 -24.78
C HIS A 740 -18.91 -11.20 -24.67
N ARG A 741 -19.24 -12.36 -24.09
CA ARG A 741 -18.31 -13.50 -24.03
C ARG A 741 -18.03 -14.12 -25.40
N ALA A 742 -18.97 -14.00 -26.34
CA ALA A 742 -18.81 -14.49 -27.71
C ALA A 742 -18.35 -13.40 -28.68
N LEU A 743 -18.93 -12.21 -28.60
CA LEU A 743 -18.77 -11.16 -29.61
C LEU A 743 -18.08 -9.88 -29.10
N GLY A 744 -17.69 -9.81 -27.82
CA GLY A 744 -17.17 -8.60 -27.18
C GLY A 744 -18.27 -7.60 -26.83
N PRO A 745 -17.99 -6.59 -25.97
CA PRO A 745 -18.96 -5.55 -25.64
C PRO A 745 -19.32 -4.70 -26.88
N PRO A 746 -20.51 -4.08 -26.90
CA PRO A 746 -20.90 -3.18 -27.99
C PRO A 746 -20.00 -1.94 -28.04
N THR A 747 -19.65 -1.52 -29.25
CA THR A 747 -18.89 -0.28 -29.53
C THR A 747 -19.78 0.83 -30.08
N THR A 748 -21.07 0.56 -30.21
CA THR A 748 -22.08 1.51 -30.65
C THR A 748 -23.39 1.19 -29.97
N ASP A 749 -24.14 2.24 -29.68
CA ASP A 749 -25.60 2.24 -29.59
C ASP A 749 -26.22 1.62 -30.84
N GLN A 750 -27.48 1.20 -30.77
CA GLN A 750 -28.15 0.60 -31.91
C GLN A 750 -28.46 1.66 -32.97
N ARG A 751 -27.97 1.45 -34.20
CA ARG A 751 -28.08 2.43 -35.29
C ARG A 751 -28.94 1.92 -36.44
N THR A 752 -29.58 2.85 -37.15
CA THR A 752 -30.18 2.58 -38.45
C THR A 752 -29.10 2.35 -39.50
N THR A 753 -29.25 1.33 -40.35
CA THR A 753 -28.29 1.12 -41.43
C THR A 753 -28.31 2.28 -42.42
N PRO A 754 -27.18 2.59 -43.07
CA PRO A 754 -27.09 3.71 -44.00
C PRO A 754 -28.16 3.75 -45.11
N ASP A 755 -28.67 2.62 -45.58
CA ASP A 755 -29.75 2.53 -46.57
C ASP A 755 -31.17 2.73 -45.98
N GLY A 756 -31.30 2.87 -44.66
CA GLY A 756 -32.56 3.14 -43.97
C GLY A 756 -33.42 1.91 -43.67
N ILE A 757 -33.01 0.70 -44.08
CA ILE A 757 -33.86 -0.50 -44.02
C ILE A 757 -33.71 -1.24 -42.68
N GLY A 758 -32.47 -1.45 -42.25
CA GLY A 758 -32.14 -2.29 -41.11
C GLY A 758 -31.73 -1.52 -39.85
N ARG A 759 -31.32 -2.29 -38.85
CA ARG A 759 -30.66 -1.83 -37.63
C ARG A 759 -29.39 -2.64 -37.39
N TYR A 760 -28.42 -2.07 -36.67
CA TYR A 760 -27.21 -2.79 -36.28
C TYR A 760 -26.61 -2.30 -34.96
N ASN A 761 -25.85 -3.18 -34.31
CA ASN A 761 -24.82 -2.83 -33.34
C ASN A 761 -23.48 -3.38 -33.81
N HIS A 762 -22.40 -2.62 -33.55
CA HIS A 762 -21.02 -3.12 -33.66
C HIS A 762 -20.50 -3.53 -32.28
N PHE A 763 -19.56 -4.47 -32.28
CA PHE A 763 -18.96 -5.03 -31.08
C PHE A 763 -17.45 -5.18 -31.28
N GLU A 764 -16.68 -5.11 -30.19
CA GLU A 764 -15.21 -5.16 -30.22
C GLU A 764 -14.68 -6.44 -30.85
N GLY A 765 -15.40 -7.56 -30.71
CA GLY A 765 -14.93 -8.88 -31.07
C GLY A 765 -14.05 -9.49 -29.98
N ARG A 766 -14.01 -10.83 -29.91
CA ARG A 766 -13.20 -11.55 -28.91
C ARG A 766 -11.71 -11.51 -29.22
N THR A 767 -11.35 -11.40 -30.50
CA THR A 767 -9.95 -11.40 -30.94
C THR A 767 -9.58 -9.96 -31.29
N PRO A 768 -8.52 -9.38 -30.70
CA PRO A 768 -8.09 -8.04 -31.03
C PRO A 768 -7.95 -7.82 -32.54
N GLY A 769 -8.55 -6.75 -33.04
CA GLY A 769 -8.56 -6.42 -34.47
C GLY A 769 -9.58 -7.20 -35.31
N LEU A 770 -10.37 -8.12 -34.74
CA LEU A 770 -11.39 -8.91 -35.43
C LEU A 770 -12.80 -8.60 -34.87
N PRO A 771 -13.41 -7.48 -35.31
CA PRO A 771 -14.68 -7.00 -34.77
C PRO A 771 -15.88 -7.89 -35.11
N ALA A 772 -16.97 -7.69 -34.38
CA ALA A 772 -18.25 -8.37 -34.60
C ALA A 772 -19.38 -7.38 -34.86
N SER A 773 -20.48 -7.85 -35.45
CA SER A 773 -21.70 -7.09 -35.64
C SER A 773 -22.91 -7.99 -35.67
N VAL A 774 -24.03 -7.43 -35.23
CA VAL A 774 -25.34 -8.04 -35.40
C VAL A 774 -26.20 -7.06 -36.18
N TYR A 775 -26.76 -7.52 -37.29
CA TYR A 775 -27.63 -6.73 -38.17
C TYR A 775 -29.01 -7.34 -38.17
N TRP A 776 -30.05 -6.52 -38.11
CA TRP A 776 -31.44 -6.93 -38.23
C TRP A 776 -32.11 -6.22 -39.41
N THR A 777 -32.91 -6.98 -40.17
CA THR A 777 -33.85 -6.43 -41.16
C THR A 777 -35.20 -7.16 -41.07
N PRO A 778 -36.28 -6.58 -41.60
CA PRO A 778 -37.57 -7.27 -41.70
C PRO A 778 -37.50 -8.58 -42.50
N ASP A 779 -36.64 -8.66 -43.53
CA ASP A 779 -36.60 -9.79 -44.46
C ASP A 779 -35.73 -10.95 -43.94
N THR A 780 -34.63 -10.64 -43.26
CA THR A 780 -33.66 -11.64 -42.78
C THR A 780 -33.79 -11.94 -41.30
N GLY A 781 -34.36 -11.05 -40.49
CA GLY A 781 -34.19 -11.09 -39.04
C GLY A 781 -32.77 -10.70 -38.61
N ALA A 782 -32.46 -10.94 -37.33
CA ALA A 782 -31.18 -10.56 -36.72
C ALA A 782 -30.12 -11.64 -36.95
N HIS A 783 -28.94 -11.26 -37.44
CA HIS A 783 -27.84 -12.17 -37.72
C HIS A 783 -26.48 -11.63 -37.34
N GLY A 784 -25.65 -12.50 -36.75
CA GLY A 784 -24.28 -12.21 -36.37
C GLY A 784 -23.27 -12.44 -37.49
N VAL A 785 -22.38 -11.48 -37.68
CA VAL A 785 -21.23 -11.57 -38.59
C VAL A 785 -19.99 -11.04 -37.88
N TRP A 786 -18.90 -11.80 -37.87
CA TRP A 786 -17.70 -11.43 -37.11
C TRP A 786 -16.39 -11.76 -37.82
N GLY A 787 -15.29 -11.33 -37.20
CA GLY A 787 -13.93 -11.60 -37.63
C GLY A 787 -13.64 -11.28 -39.10
N ALA A 788 -12.91 -12.18 -39.76
CA ALA A 788 -12.45 -11.98 -41.13
C ALA A 788 -13.61 -11.89 -42.13
N ILE A 789 -14.73 -12.59 -41.88
CA ILE A 789 -15.91 -12.54 -42.74
C ILE A 789 -16.56 -11.16 -42.68
N ARG A 790 -16.75 -10.61 -41.48
CA ARG A 790 -17.24 -9.24 -41.28
C ARG A 790 -16.32 -8.23 -41.97
N GLN A 791 -15.01 -8.34 -41.78
CA GLN A 791 -14.05 -7.41 -42.39
C GLN A 791 -14.12 -7.46 -43.92
N ARG A 792 -14.23 -8.65 -44.51
CA ARG A 792 -14.38 -8.79 -45.96
C ARG A 792 -15.70 -8.20 -46.44
N TRP A 793 -16.81 -8.48 -45.76
CA TRP A 793 -18.11 -7.90 -46.09
C TRP A 793 -18.09 -6.37 -46.02
N ALA A 794 -17.45 -5.81 -45.00
CA ALA A 794 -17.20 -4.38 -44.87
C ALA A 794 -16.40 -3.81 -46.04
N ALA A 795 -15.30 -4.47 -46.43
CA ALA A 795 -14.48 -4.09 -47.57
C ALA A 795 -15.22 -4.16 -48.92
N LEU A 796 -16.25 -5.02 -49.01
CA LEU A 796 -17.13 -5.13 -50.17
C LEU A 796 -18.32 -4.15 -50.13
N GLY A 797 -18.32 -3.19 -49.20
CA GLY A 797 -19.31 -2.11 -49.15
C GLY A 797 -20.55 -2.42 -48.31
N TRP A 798 -20.45 -3.34 -47.33
CA TRP A 798 -21.51 -3.65 -46.37
C TRP A 798 -22.84 -4.03 -47.05
N GLU A 799 -23.98 -3.63 -46.46
CA GLU A 799 -25.33 -3.92 -46.98
C GLU A 799 -25.61 -3.30 -48.35
N ARG A 800 -24.98 -2.17 -48.67
CA ARG A 800 -25.07 -1.51 -49.98
C ARG A 800 -24.27 -2.24 -51.05
N GLY A 801 -23.31 -3.06 -50.64
CA GLY A 801 -22.46 -3.86 -51.50
C GLY A 801 -23.20 -4.96 -52.28
N PRO A 802 -22.46 -5.75 -53.08
CA PRO A 802 -23.04 -6.81 -53.89
C PRO A 802 -23.62 -7.95 -53.07
N LEU A 803 -23.27 -8.05 -51.79
CA LEU A 803 -23.69 -9.14 -50.90
C LEU A 803 -25.07 -8.88 -50.27
N GLY A 804 -25.39 -7.62 -49.94
CA GLY A 804 -26.59 -7.31 -49.14
C GLY A 804 -26.38 -7.59 -47.65
N TYR A 805 -27.47 -7.90 -46.97
CA TYR A 805 -27.51 -8.14 -45.52
C TYR A 805 -27.13 -9.58 -45.16
N PRO A 806 -26.54 -9.84 -43.98
CA PRO A 806 -26.40 -11.20 -43.47
C PRO A 806 -27.77 -11.88 -43.37
N ALA A 807 -27.86 -13.10 -43.91
CA ALA A 807 -29.07 -13.93 -43.91
C ALA A 807 -28.91 -15.21 -43.07
N THR A 808 -27.72 -15.42 -42.50
CA THR A 808 -27.41 -16.47 -41.54
C THR A 808 -26.43 -15.93 -40.51
N ASP A 809 -26.41 -16.54 -39.33
CA ASP A 809 -25.28 -16.40 -38.40
C ASP A 809 -24.03 -17.06 -39.01
N GLU A 810 -22.84 -16.64 -38.59
CA GLU A 810 -21.60 -17.27 -39.06
C GLU A 810 -21.51 -18.70 -38.53
N SER A 811 -21.33 -19.65 -39.44
CA SER A 811 -21.36 -21.09 -39.14
C SER A 811 -20.09 -21.77 -39.61
N VAL A 812 -19.72 -22.90 -38.97
CA VAL A 812 -18.66 -23.78 -39.47
C VAL A 812 -19.12 -24.39 -40.79
N THR A 813 -18.23 -24.47 -41.79
CA THR A 813 -18.57 -25.15 -43.04
C THR A 813 -18.81 -26.64 -42.81
N PRO A 814 -19.67 -27.30 -43.61
CA PRO A 814 -19.98 -28.71 -43.43
C PRO A 814 -18.75 -29.65 -43.35
N ASP A 815 -17.68 -29.38 -44.08
CA ASP A 815 -16.42 -30.15 -44.01
C ASP A 815 -15.56 -29.90 -42.76
N GLY A 816 -15.94 -28.96 -41.90
CA GLY A 816 -15.28 -28.66 -40.63
C GLY A 816 -14.03 -27.77 -40.74
N VAL A 817 -13.67 -27.29 -41.95
CA VAL A 817 -12.40 -26.59 -42.18
C VAL A 817 -12.53 -25.07 -42.07
N GLY A 818 -13.63 -24.51 -42.56
CA GLY A 818 -13.82 -23.07 -42.71
C GLY A 818 -15.02 -22.54 -41.95
N ARG A 819 -15.32 -21.26 -42.19
CA ARG A 819 -16.54 -20.58 -41.72
C ARG A 819 -17.22 -19.85 -42.86
N TYR A 820 -18.52 -19.60 -42.74
CA TYR A 820 -19.27 -18.88 -43.76
C TYR A 820 -20.47 -18.12 -43.20
N ASN A 821 -20.86 -17.06 -43.92
CA ASN A 821 -22.19 -16.45 -43.85
C ASN A 821 -22.83 -16.45 -45.24
N HIS A 822 -24.15 -16.65 -45.30
CA HIS A 822 -24.94 -16.32 -46.47
C HIS A 822 -25.52 -14.90 -46.33
N PHE A 823 -25.75 -14.24 -47.46
CA PHE A 823 -26.26 -12.88 -47.54
C PHE A 823 -27.44 -12.77 -48.50
N SER A 824 -28.27 -11.74 -48.31
CA SER A 824 -29.59 -11.60 -48.92
C SER A 824 -29.60 -11.49 -50.44
N LYS A 825 -28.53 -11.00 -51.09
CA LYS A 825 -28.44 -10.87 -52.55
C LYS A 825 -27.88 -12.13 -53.23
N ALA A 826 -28.33 -13.31 -52.79
CA ALA A 826 -27.83 -14.61 -53.25
C ALA A 826 -26.29 -14.65 -53.24
N ALA A 827 -25.71 -14.29 -52.10
CA ALA A 827 -24.27 -14.13 -51.94
C ALA A 827 -23.76 -14.87 -50.70
N SER A 828 -22.46 -15.10 -50.62
CA SER A 828 -21.80 -15.70 -49.45
C SER A 828 -20.39 -15.22 -49.30
N VAL A 829 -19.92 -15.18 -48.06
CA VAL A 829 -18.51 -15.06 -47.74
C VAL A 829 -18.08 -16.34 -47.05
N TYR A 830 -17.00 -16.94 -47.55
CA TYR A 830 -16.37 -18.11 -46.95
C TYR A 830 -14.96 -17.73 -46.52
N TRP A 831 -14.53 -18.25 -45.37
CA TRP A 831 -13.20 -18.07 -44.82
C TRP A 831 -12.58 -19.43 -44.50
N THR A 832 -11.28 -19.57 -44.79
CA THR A 832 -10.43 -20.64 -44.27
C THR A 832 -9.07 -20.05 -43.87
N PRO A 833 -8.27 -20.76 -43.06
CA PRO A 833 -6.88 -20.36 -42.79
C PRO A 833 -6.04 -20.20 -44.06
N ASP A 834 -6.26 -21.03 -45.08
CA ASP A 834 -5.42 -21.07 -46.29
C ASP A 834 -5.83 -20.02 -47.34
N THR A 835 -7.12 -19.71 -47.44
CA THR A 835 -7.64 -18.79 -48.46
C THR A 835 -7.92 -17.40 -47.91
N GLY A 836 -8.12 -17.23 -46.61
CA GLY A 836 -8.74 -16.03 -46.08
C GLY A 836 -10.22 -15.91 -46.48
N ALA A 837 -10.84 -14.76 -46.17
CA ALA A 837 -12.26 -14.51 -46.37
C ALA A 837 -12.53 -13.95 -47.77
N HIS A 838 -13.43 -14.59 -48.51
CA HIS A 838 -13.75 -14.24 -49.90
C HIS A 838 -15.24 -14.31 -50.22
N GLY A 839 -15.71 -13.28 -50.95
CA GLY A 839 -17.09 -13.14 -51.40
C GLY A 839 -17.35 -13.83 -52.75
N VAL A 840 -18.47 -14.55 -52.82
CA VAL A 840 -18.99 -15.19 -54.04
C VAL A 840 -20.48 -14.85 -54.16
N TRP A 841 -20.94 -14.38 -55.32
CA TRP A 841 -22.34 -13.97 -55.47
C TRP A 841 -22.93 -14.35 -56.83
N GLY A 842 -24.22 -14.03 -57.00
CA GLY A 842 -24.95 -14.20 -58.25
C GLY A 842 -24.82 -15.59 -58.89
N ALA A 843 -24.66 -15.59 -60.22
CA ALA A 843 -24.61 -16.82 -61.02
C ALA A 843 -23.39 -17.70 -60.70
N ILE A 844 -22.26 -17.11 -60.29
CA ILE A 844 -21.05 -17.86 -59.94
C ILE A 844 -21.29 -18.65 -58.66
N ARG A 845 -21.86 -18.02 -57.63
CA ARG A 845 -22.24 -18.72 -56.40
C ARG A 845 -23.25 -19.83 -56.68
N GLN A 846 -24.27 -19.57 -57.49
CA GLN A 846 -25.27 -20.58 -57.84
C GLN A 846 -24.64 -21.79 -58.55
N ARG A 847 -23.70 -21.57 -59.46
CA ARG A 847 -22.98 -22.66 -60.14
C ARG A 847 -22.09 -23.42 -59.16
N TRP A 848 -21.32 -22.73 -58.33
CA TRP A 848 -20.48 -23.37 -57.31
C TRP A 848 -21.30 -24.22 -56.34
N ALA A 849 -22.47 -23.72 -55.92
CA ALA A 849 -23.45 -24.47 -55.12
C ALA A 849 -23.92 -25.75 -55.84
N ALA A 850 -24.29 -25.65 -57.12
CA ALA A 850 -24.70 -26.80 -57.93
C ALA A 850 -23.59 -27.83 -58.12
N LEU A 851 -22.32 -27.41 -58.04
CA LEU A 851 -21.14 -28.27 -58.08
C LEU A 851 -20.74 -28.83 -56.71
N GLY A 852 -21.55 -28.62 -55.67
CA GLY A 852 -21.35 -29.21 -54.34
C GLY A 852 -20.55 -28.36 -53.36
N TRP A 853 -20.52 -27.03 -53.54
CA TRP A 853 -19.88 -26.08 -52.61
C TRP A 853 -18.41 -26.40 -52.33
N GLU A 854 -17.93 -26.20 -51.09
CA GLU A 854 -16.55 -26.43 -50.67
C GLU A 854 -16.12 -27.90 -50.74
N ARG A 855 -17.07 -28.83 -50.56
CA ARG A 855 -16.84 -30.27 -50.73
C ARG A 855 -16.72 -30.69 -52.19
N GLY A 856 -17.22 -29.85 -53.09
CA GLY A 856 -17.18 -30.05 -54.54
C GLY A 856 -15.77 -30.07 -55.12
N PRO A 857 -15.66 -30.25 -56.45
CA PRO A 857 -14.37 -30.32 -57.14
C PRO A 857 -13.60 -29.00 -57.12
N LEU A 858 -14.27 -27.88 -56.78
CA LEU A 858 -13.69 -26.55 -56.80
C LEU A 858 -12.98 -26.20 -55.47
N GLY A 859 -13.47 -26.69 -54.34
CA GLY A 859 -12.99 -26.27 -53.01
C GLY A 859 -13.53 -24.90 -52.59
N TYR A 860 -12.73 -24.17 -51.82
CA TYR A 860 -13.08 -22.86 -51.26
C TYR A 860 -12.78 -21.72 -52.21
N PRO A 861 -13.53 -20.61 -52.17
CA PRO A 861 -13.16 -19.39 -52.89
C PRO A 861 -11.80 -18.87 -52.44
N ALA A 862 -10.93 -18.57 -53.39
CA ALA A 862 -9.57 -18.04 -53.18
C ALA A 862 -9.43 -16.59 -53.66
N THR A 863 -10.50 -16.02 -54.22
CA THR A 863 -10.60 -14.61 -54.60
C THR A 863 -12.03 -14.14 -54.36
N ASP A 864 -12.22 -12.82 -54.25
CA ASP A 864 -13.55 -12.22 -54.42
C ASP A 864 -13.99 -12.29 -55.89
N GLU A 865 -15.31 -12.23 -56.13
CA GLU A 865 -15.84 -12.22 -57.49
C GLU A 865 -15.45 -10.92 -58.20
N SER A 866 -14.66 -11.05 -59.26
CA SER A 866 -14.06 -9.93 -59.98
C SER A 866 -14.52 -9.88 -61.43
N VAL A 867 -14.48 -8.70 -62.04
CA VAL A 867 -14.68 -8.54 -63.49
C VAL A 867 -13.49 -9.18 -64.22
N THR A 868 -13.73 -9.90 -65.31
CA THR A 868 -12.62 -10.46 -66.10
C THR A 868 -11.76 -9.36 -66.70
N PRO A 869 -10.46 -9.61 -66.92
CA PRO A 869 -9.55 -8.63 -67.48
C PRO A 869 -10.01 -7.95 -68.78
N ASP A 870 -10.77 -8.62 -69.65
CA ASP A 870 -11.34 -8.06 -70.88
C ASP A 870 -12.63 -7.24 -70.68
N GLY A 871 -13.15 -7.16 -69.45
CA GLY A 871 -14.34 -6.38 -69.09
C GLY A 871 -15.69 -7.04 -69.43
N VAL A 872 -15.71 -8.26 -69.98
CA VAL A 872 -16.94 -8.87 -70.51
C VAL A 872 -17.66 -9.74 -69.46
N GLY A 873 -16.90 -10.48 -68.68
CA GLY A 873 -17.42 -11.49 -67.74
C GLY A 873 -17.05 -11.21 -66.29
N ARG A 874 -17.36 -12.19 -65.44
CA ARG A 874 -16.97 -12.22 -64.03
C ARG A 874 -16.34 -13.58 -63.70
N TYR A 875 -15.51 -13.63 -62.66
CA TYR A 875 -14.88 -14.88 -62.23
C TYR A 875 -14.57 -14.92 -60.73
N ASN A 876 -14.49 -16.14 -60.20
CA ASN A 876 -13.80 -16.47 -58.96
C ASN A 876 -12.79 -17.58 -59.20
N HIS A 877 -11.65 -17.53 -58.51
CA HIS A 877 -10.75 -18.66 -58.36
C HIS A 877 -11.06 -19.41 -57.06
N PHE A 878 -10.75 -20.70 -57.05
CA PHE A 878 -10.99 -21.60 -55.93
C PHE A 878 -9.77 -22.47 -55.61
N SER A 879 -9.70 -22.96 -54.37
CA SER A 879 -8.50 -23.55 -53.77
C SER A 879 -8.01 -24.84 -54.43
N LYS A 880 -8.88 -25.63 -55.08
CA LYS A 880 -8.48 -26.88 -55.76
C LYS A 880 -8.02 -26.67 -57.21
N ALA A 881 -7.24 -25.61 -57.44
CA ALA A 881 -6.84 -25.17 -58.78
C ALA A 881 -8.04 -25.13 -59.73
N ALA A 882 -9.08 -24.40 -59.32
CA ALA A 882 -10.35 -24.31 -60.03
C ALA A 882 -10.77 -22.85 -60.23
N SER A 883 -11.62 -22.62 -61.23
CA SER A 883 -12.25 -21.33 -61.47
C SER A 883 -13.69 -21.53 -61.90
N VAL A 884 -14.54 -20.54 -61.58
CA VAL A 884 -15.84 -20.38 -62.25
C VAL A 884 -15.82 -19.06 -62.99
N TYR A 885 -16.20 -19.07 -64.26
CA TYR A 885 -16.34 -17.89 -65.09
C TYR A 885 -17.78 -17.75 -65.54
N TRP A 886 -18.29 -16.53 -65.55
CA TRP A 886 -19.62 -16.18 -66.04
C TRP A 886 -19.54 -15.10 -67.12
N THR A 887 -20.32 -15.25 -68.18
CA THR A 887 -20.62 -14.20 -69.16
C THR A 887 -22.12 -14.22 -69.50
N PRO A 888 -22.67 -13.14 -70.06
CA PRO A 888 -24.03 -13.14 -70.58
C PRO A 888 -24.29 -14.24 -71.61
N ASP A 889 -23.31 -14.56 -72.46
CA ASP A 889 -23.47 -15.50 -73.58
C ASP A 889 -23.38 -16.97 -73.16
N THR A 890 -22.46 -17.28 -72.22
CA THR A 890 -22.21 -18.66 -71.80
C THR A 890 -22.94 -19.05 -70.53
N GLY A 891 -23.26 -18.10 -69.65
CA GLY A 891 -23.59 -18.39 -68.26
C GLY A 891 -22.35 -18.80 -67.45
N ALA A 892 -22.57 -19.24 -66.19
CA ALA A 892 -21.51 -19.59 -65.25
C ALA A 892 -21.08 -21.04 -65.43
N HIS A 893 -19.78 -21.29 -65.62
CA HIS A 893 -19.20 -22.63 -65.80
C HIS A 893 -17.88 -22.80 -65.04
N GLY A 894 -17.71 -23.98 -64.44
CA GLY A 894 -16.52 -24.40 -63.71
C GLY A 894 -15.48 -25.07 -64.61
N VAL A 895 -14.22 -24.71 -64.40
CA VAL A 895 -13.05 -25.32 -65.03
C VAL A 895 -11.98 -25.58 -63.97
N TRP A 896 -11.43 -26.80 -63.91
CA TRP A 896 -10.52 -27.18 -62.84
C TRP A 896 -9.35 -28.06 -63.31
N GLY A 897 -8.44 -28.36 -62.38
CA GLY A 897 -7.32 -29.26 -62.60
C GLY A 897 -6.47 -28.94 -63.84
N ALA A 898 -6.08 -30.00 -64.55
CA ALA A 898 -5.19 -29.89 -65.72
C ALA A 898 -5.82 -29.11 -66.88
N ILE A 899 -7.15 -29.15 -67.04
CA ILE A 899 -7.84 -28.40 -68.10
C ILE A 899 -7.75 -26.90 -67.82
N ARG A 900 -8.01 -26.48 -66.58
CA ARG A 900 -7.82 -25.07 -66.17
C ARG A 900 -6.38 -24.62 -66.36
N GLN A 901 -5.41 -25.42 -65.93
CA GLN A 901 -3.99 -25.08 -66.09
C GLN A 901 -3.61 -24.90 -67.56
N ARG A 902 -4.12 -25.76 -68.45
CA ARG A 902 -3.86 -25.61 -69.89
C ARG A 902 -4.52 -24.36 -70.46
N TRP A 903 -5.78 -24.09 -70.11
CA TRP A 903 -6.47 -22.88 -70.56
C TRP A 903 -5.79 -21.61 -70.05
N ALA A 904 -5.33 -21.61 -68.80
CA ALA A 904 -4.53 -20.54 -68.22
C ALA A 904 -3.23 -20.30 -69.01
N ALA A 905 -2.49 -21.36 -69.34
CA ALA A 905 -1.27 -21.30 -70.15
C ALA A 905 -1.50 -20.76 -71.57
N LEU A 906 -2.74 -20.81 -72.06
CA LEU A 906 -3.16 -20.29 -73.36
C LEU A 906 -3.70 -18.84 -73.29
N GLY A 907 -3.57 -18.17 -72.14
CA GLY A 907 -3.96 -16.78 -71.97
C GLY A 907 -5.42 -16.58 -71.54
N TRP A 908 -6.02 -17.57 -70.88
CA TRP A 908 -7.36 -17.48 -70.29
C TRP A 908 -8.44 -17.03 -71.29
N GLU A 909 -9.38 -16.18 -70.89
CA GLU A 909 -10.48 -15.68 -71.72
C GLU A 909 -10.03 -14.86 -72.93
N ARG A 910 -8.89 -14.15 -72.80
CA ARG A 910 -8.28 -13.40 -73.91
C ARG A 910 -7.60 -14.32 -74.92
N GLY A 911 -7.30 -15.55 -74.52
CA GLY A 911 -6.68 -16.57 -75.33
C GLY A 911 -7.53 -17.02 -76.52
N PRO A 912 -6.99 -17.96 -77.33
CA PRO A 912 -7.65 -18.46 -78.53
C PRO A 912 -8.91 -19.28 -78.22
N LEU A 913 -9.10 -19.71 -76.97
CA LEU A 913 -10.23 -20.55 -76.56
C LEU A 913 -11.47 -19.72 -76.18
N GLY A 914 -11.28 -18.50 -75.66
CA GLY A 914 -12.38 -17.71 -75.09
C GLY A 914 -12.81 -18.23 -73.72
N TYR A 915 -14.09 -18.05 -73.40
CA TYR A 915 -14.69 -18.41 -72.11
C TYR A 915 -15.11 -19.87 -72.05
N PRO A 916 -15.10 -20.51 -70.86
CA PRO A 916 -15.75 -21.80 -70.67
C PRO A 916 -17.24 -21.73 -71.04
N ALA A 917 -17.69 -22.67 -71.87
CA ALA A 917 -19.08 -22.81 -72.31
C ALA A 917 -19.80 -24.02 -71.68
N THR A 918 -19.05 -24.87 -70.96
CA THR A 918 -19.55 -26.01 -70.19
C THR A 918 -18.74 -26.16 -68.91
N ASP A 919 -19.36 -26.74 -67.88
CA ASP A 919 -18.62 -27.33 -66.75
C ASP A 919 -17.71 -28.47 -67.23
N GLU A 920 -16.64 -28.76 -66.48
CA GLU A 920 -15.75 -29.87 -66.81
C GLU A 920 -16.46 -31.22 -66.58
N SER A 921 -16.67 -31.94 -67.67
CA SER A 921 -17.44 -33.18 -67.68
C SER A 921 -16.56 -34.38 -68.02
N VAL A 922 -16.96 -35.57 -67.55
CA VAL A 922 -16.37 -36.83 -68.02
C VAL A 922 -16.71 -36.99 -69.50
N THR A 923 -15.75 -37.44 -70.31
CA THR A 923 -15.99 -37.71 -71.72
C THR A 923 -17.02 -38.84 -71.90
N PRO A 924 -17.78 -38.84 -72.99
CA PRO A 924 -18.78 -39.88 -73.26
C PRO A 924 -18.27 -41.33 -73.16
N ASP A 925 -17.00 -41.60 -73.47
CA ASP A 925 -16.39 -42.93 -73.34
C ASP A 925 -15.97 -43.32 -71.91
N GLY A 926 -16.08 -42.40 -70.94
CA GLY A 926 -15.71 -42.60 -69.54
C GLY A 926 -14.21 -42.50 -69.22
N VAL A 927 -13.35 -42.19 -70.19
CA VAL A 927 -11.89 -42.28 -70.03
C VAL A 927 -11.24 -40.95 -69.61
N GLY A 928 -11.71 -39.85 -70.20
CA GLY A 928 -11.13 -38.53 -70.03
C GLY A 928 -12.09 -37.52 -69.42
N ARG A 929 -11.65 -36.25 -69.41
CA ARG A 929 -12.47 -35.10 -69.05
C ARG A 929 -12.33 -34.02 -70.11
N TYR A 930 -13.34 -33.16 -70.24
CA TYR A 930 -13.30 -32.07 -71.21
C TYR A 930 -14.09 -30.83 -70.77
N ASN A 931 -13.70 -29.68 -71.30
CA ASN A 931 -14.50 -28.46 -71.36
C ASN A 931 -14.64 -28.00 -72.82
N HIS A 932 -15.79 -27.46 -73.17
CA HIS A 932 -15.95 -26.64 -74.37
C HIS A 932 -15.81 -25.15 -74.04
N PHE A 933 -15.33 -24.37 -75.01
CA PHE A 933 -15.10 -22.93 -74.87
C PHE A 933 -15.75 -22.15 -76.02
N SER A 934 -16.02 -20.86 -75.78
CA SER A 934 -16.87 -20.01 -76.61
C SER A 934 -16.34 -19.76 -78.02
N LYS A 935 -15.02 -19.76 -78.25
CA LYS A 935 -14.41 -19.57 -79.58
C LYS A 935 -14.29 -20.88 -80.37
N ALA A 936 -15.36 -21.69 -80.36
CA ALA A 936 -15.40 -23.00 -80.99
C ALA A 936 -14.16 -23.85 -80.65
N ALA A 937 -13.83 -23.93 -79.36
CA ALA A 937 -12.63 -24.58 -78.86
C ALA A 937 -12.96 -25.62 -77.78
N SER A 938 -12.04 -26.54 -77.52
CA SER A 938 -12.16 -27.52 -76.43
C SER A 938 -10.80 -27.88 -75.87
N VAL A 939 -10.79 -28.25 -74.59
CA VAL A 939 -9.63 -28.88 -73.97
C VAL A 939 -10.07 -30.23 -73.48
N TYR A 940 -9.33 -31.27 -73.87
CA TYR A 940 -9.55 -32.65 -73.43
C TYR A 940 -8.35 -33.11 -72.62
N TRP A 941 -8.60 -33.87 -71.57
CA TRP A 941 -7.58 -34.45 -70.71
C TRP A 941 -7.82 -35.94 -70.51
N THR A 942 -6.75 -36.73 -70.52
CA THR A 942 -6.71 -38.11 -70.01
C THR A 942 -5.45 -38.32 -69.18
N PRO A 943 -5.39 -39.33 -68.30
CA PRO A 943 -4.15 -39.69 -67.62
C PRO A 943 -2.99 -40.01 -68.57
N SER A 944 -3.29 -40.54 -69.77
CA SER A 944 -2.27 -40.97 -70.74
C SER A 944 -1.73 -39.85 -71.64
N THR A 945 -2.54 -38.81 -71.89
CA THR A 945 -2.19 -37.74 -72.84
C THR A 945 -1.91 -36.42 -72.16
N GLY A 946 -2.43 -36.17 -70.96
CA GLY A 946 -2.47 -34.82 -70.42
C GLY A 946 -3.53 -33.95 -71.11
N ALA A 947 -3.55 -32.66 -70.78
CA ALA A 947 -4.57 -31.71 -71.24
C ALA A 947 -4.13 -31.00 -72.52
N HIS A 948 -4.91 -31.14 -73.60
CA HIS A 948 -4.61 -30.54 -74.89
C HIS A 948 -5.81 -29.79 -75.46
N SER A 949 -5.53 -28.63 -76.03
CA SER A 949 -6.49 -27.79 -76.72
C SER A 949 -6.64 -28.17 -78.19
N VAL A 950 -7.89 -28.16 -78.66
CA VAL A 950 -8.26 -28.36 -80.07
C VAL A 950 -9.28 -27.28 -80.41
N TYR A 951 -9.05 -26.49 -81.46
CA TYR A 951 -9.91 -25.36 -81.79
C TYR A 951 -10.08 -25.15 -83.30
N GLY A 952 -10.93 -24.19 -83.67
CA GLY A 952 -11.16 -23.81 -85.07
C GLY A 952 -11.51 -24.99 -85.99
N ALA A 953 -10.92 -24.99 -87.18
CA ALA A 953 -11.24 -25.94 -88.24
C ALA A 953 -10.81 -27.39 -87.91
N ILE A 954 -9.71 -27.56 -87.15
CA ILE A 954 -9.24 -28.88 -86.71
C ILE A 954 -10.24 -29.51 -85.75
N ARG A 955 -10.71 -28.75 -84.75
CA ARG A 955 -11.79 -29.20 -83.86
C ARG A 955 -13.07 -29.49 -84.63
N GLY A 956 -13.43 -28.62 -85.57
CA GLY A 956 -14.60 -28.80 -86.42
C GLY A 956 -14.58 -30.14 -87.16
N ARG A 957 -13.43 -30.50 -87.76
CA ARG A 957 -13.28 -31.81 -88.41
C ARG A 957 -13.31 -32.96 -87.42
N TRP A 958 -12.59 -32.88 -86.30
CA TRP A 958 -12.59 -33.93 -85.29
C TRP A 958 -13.99 -34.20 -84.72
N ARG A 959 -14.79 -33.14 -84.51
CA ARG A 959 -16.21 -33.25 -84.16
C ARG A 959 -17.00 -34.08 -85.16
N THR A 960 -16.85 -33.83 -86.47
CA THR A 960 -17.58 -34.59 -87.51
C THR A 960 -17.19 -36.07 -87.55
N LEU A 961 -16.00 -36.41 -87.05
CA LEU A 961 -15.51 -37.78 -86.97
C LEU A 961 -15.98 -38.52 -85.70
N GLY A 962 -16.68 -37.83 -84.78
CA GLY A 962 -17.15 -38.42 -83.53
C GLY A 962 -16.25 -38.17 -82.32
N TRP A 963 -15.45 -37.09 -82.33
CA TRP A 963 -14.63 -36.66 -81.18
C TRP A 963 -13.67 -37.74 -80.68
N GLU A 964 -13.54 -37.93 -79.36
CA GLU A 964 -12.68 -38.92 -78.73
C GLU A 964 -13.02 -40.37 -79.10
N ARG A 965 -14.27 -40.62 -79.51
CA ARG A 965 -14.72 -41.92 -80.03
C ARG A 965 -14.39 -42.12 -81.52
N SER A 966 -13.88 -41.09 -82.20
CA SER A 966 -13.42 -41.22 -83.57
C SER A 966 -12.26 -42.20 -83.69
N TYR A 967 -11.97 -42.62 -84.92
CA TYR A 967 -10.84 -43.49 -85.19
C TYR A 967 -9.48 -42.86 -84.81
N LEU A 968 -9.42 -41.53 -84.61
CA LEU A 968 -8.24 -40.78 -84.20
C LEU A 968 -7.96 -40.85 -82.68
N GLY A 969 -9.01 -41.01 -81.86
CA GLY A 969 -8.89 -40.98 -80.39
C GLY A 969 -8.71 -39.58 -79.80
N TYR A 970 -8.08 -39.50 -78.62
CA TYR A 970 -7.81 -38.25 -77.91
C TYR A 970 -6.67 -37.43 -78.53
N PRO A 971 -6.69 -36.09 -78.38
CA PRO A 971 -5.54 -35.27 -78.74
C PRO A 971 -4.32 -35.61 -77.87
N THR A 972 -3.13 -35.66 -78.48
CA THR A 972 -1.84 -35.88 -77.82
C THR A 972 -0.91 -34.68 -77.93
N THR A 973 -1.32 -33.65 -78.68
CA THR A 973 -0.67 -32.35 -78.72
C THR A 973 -1.73 -31.28 -78.80
N ASP A 974 -1.37 -30.07 -78.36
CA ASP A 974 -2.05 -28.89 -78.86
C ASP A 974 -1.78 -28.71 -80.35
N GLU A 975 -2.53 -27.84 -80.98
CA GLU A 975 -2.21 -27.44 -82.34
C GLU A 975 -0.81 -26.78 -82.39
N PHE A 976 0.00 -27.15 -83.38
CA PHE A 976 1.31 -26.56 -83.65
C PHE A 976 1.45 -26.21 -85.13
N SER A 977 2.38 -25.30 -85.44
CA SER A 977 2.58 -24.80 -86.80
C SER A 977 3.33 -25.83 -87.65
N VAL A 978 2.91 -25.97 -88.91
CA VAL A 978 3.55 -26.78 -89.95
C VAL A 978 3.63 -25.96 -91.24
N ASN A 979 4.47 -26.37 -92.20
CA ASN A 979 4.74 -25.59 -93.43
C ASN A 979 3.49 -25.14 -94.20
N ILE A 980 2.39 -25.88 -94.12
CA ILE A 980 1.14 -25.58 -94.84
C ILE A 980 0.05 -24.94 -93.96
N GLY A 981 0.26 -24.80 -92.65
CA GLY A 981 -0.73 -24.26 -91.72
C GLY A 981 -0.58 -24.78 -90.30
N ARG A 982 -1.63 -25.42 -89.76
CA ARG A 982 -1.68 -25.91 -88.37
C ARG A 982 -1.96 -27.40 -88.34
N ARG A 983 -1.38 -28.13 -87.39
CA ARG A 983 -1.60 -29.57 -87.18
C ARG A 983 -1.88 -29.86 -85.71
N GLY A 984 -2.85 -30.74 -85.44
CA GLY A 984 -3.06 -31.37 -84.14
C GLY A 984 -2.86 -32.88 -84.24
N ASN A 985 -2.08 -33.46 -83.33
CA ASN A 985 -1.90 -34.90 -83.24
C ASN A 985 -2.90 -35.51 -82.26
N PHE A 986 -3.36 -36.72 -82.61
CA PHE A 986 -4.25 -37.55 -81.83
C PHE A 986 -3.60 -38.93 -81.62
N GLN A 987 -4.11 -39.72 -80.70
CA GLN A 987 -3.54 -41.02 -80.32
C GLN A 987 -3.24 -41.94 -81.51
N ARG A 988 -4.09 -41.90 -82.56
CA ARG A 988 -4.01 -42.81 -83.71
C ARG A 988 -3.90 -42.10 -85.06
N GLY A 989 -3.64 -40.80 -85.06
CA GLY A 989 -3.48 -40.04 -86.30
C GLY A 989 -3.31 -38.54 -86.07
N TYR A 990 -3.56 -37.74 -87.10
CA TYR A 990 -3.44 -36.28 -87.01
C TYR A 990 -4.43 -35.59 -87.95
N ILE A 991 -4.70 -34.32 -87.67
CA ILE A 991 -5.50 -33.44 -88.54
C ILE A 991 -4.67 -32.21 -88.88
N VAL A 992 -4.64 -31.82 -90.15
CA VAL A 992 -3.95 -30.61 -90.64
C VAL A 992 -4.97 -29.67 -91.27
N TRP A 993 -4.93 -28.41 -90.85
CA TRP A 993 -5.58 -27.29 -91.52
C TRP A 993 -4.57 -26.54 -92.38
N ASN A 994 -4.87 -26.40 -93.67
CA ASN A 994 -4.07 -25.63 -94.62
C ASN A 994 -4.49 -24.16 -94.60
N SER A 995 -3.55 -23.29 -94.24
CA SER A 995 -3.79 -21.84 -94.12
C SER A 995 -4.01 -21.13 -95.46
N SER A 996 -3.49 -21.68 -96.56
CA SER A 996 -3.60 -21.09 -97.91
C SER A 996 -4.88 -21.48 -98.65
N THR A 997 -5.39 -22.70 -98.40
CA THR A 997 -6.57 -23.23 -99.11
C THR A 997 -7.81 -23.36 -98.22
N GLY A 998 -7.66 -23.24 -96.90
CA GLY A 998 -8.72 -23.53 -95.93
C GLY A 998 -9.04 -25.02 -95.76
N ALA A 999 -8.40 -25.92 -96.52
CA ALA A 999 -8.69 -27.34 -96.49
C ALA A 999 -8.28 -27.98 -95.16
N VAL A 1000 -9.14 -28.85 -94.62
CA VAL A 1000 -8.84 -29.67 -93.42
C VAL A 1000 -8.75 -31.12 -93.83
N THR A 1001 -7.62 -31.77 -93.54
CA THR A 1001 -7.38 -33.17 -93.87
C THR A 1001 -6.99 -33.95 -92.62
N ASP A 1002 -7.65 -35.09 -92.41
CA ASP A 1002 -7.36 -36.06 -91.36
C ASP A 1002 -6.63 -37.28 -91.93
N ARG A 1003 -5.68 -37.83 -91.18
CA ARG A 1003 -4.98 -39.08 -91.53
C ARG A 1003 -4.75 -39.94 -90.29
N ARG A 1004 -4.93 -41.25 -90.46
CA ARG A 1004 -4.49 -42.26 -89.50
C ARG A 1004 -2.97 -42.46 -89.61
N TYR A 1005 -2.31 -42.75 -88.48
CA TYR A 1005 -0.92 -43.22 -88.49
C TYR A 1005 -0.77 -44.55 -89.20
#